data_AF-A0A5C3EP73-F1
#
_entry.id   AF-A0A5C3EP73-F1
#
_cell.length_a   1.000
_cell.length_b   1.000
_cell.length_c   1.000
_cell.angle_alpha   90.00
_cell.angle_beta   90.00
_cell.angle_gamma   90.00
#
_symmetry.space_group_name_H-M   'P 1'
#
loop_
_entity.id
_entity.type
_entity.pdbx_description
1 polymer ?
#
loop_
_entity_poly.entity_id
_entity_poly.type
_entity_poly.pdbx_seq_one_letter_code
_entity_poly.pdbx_strand_id
1 'polypeptide(L)'
;MSETRGSPSSLPASAGSPSSANATSFPDAEIDAFLAWAQAVLADIPDANKTVRKPTDLSDGVALFQILSDIDPDLFRNPHAGDTKDNWVLTIGTLKRLYKLMMQFYSESLQCAPSSLPSPDLNAIARSADPAELAKLCLLAIGIAVQSEKNETHIGAIQTLDQTHQHQLMMSIERIMTFIRQGQEEEQAASAADDSVASSLATGDADTIDTKHQGKSAAQLAAELEAVQSEKDDIEKTYLLLLETHRDVKNQFEDLQTEKEELTSTHEAYKKRVEEERNEQADVLMRQEIEKLKNDLRRSEDAVAELESDNEKLLQSADDTKRKIEELQKSAEEATKLKDQIEEYRHAAERLQKAENAIEKYKKKLEEGADIRRQLKSLEDQNAELVDRNAKLEDEYKRVFAFKPLMDSYKSQIADLESKSSNLQRDLATSKYEQEQILSRLKASEAQRATEKEEMELYQERIKELELGGDASGTQRKKLVSRNSNASANGVDGLVAADASRASADNGDDLEDDDLLDRSGELEDALSGTTMTDLKIQVRKLARELEAAKANKADQSRLIVLENLLEDAQRMKARYEADYLREHRDKMVLQNQLEAIRSGKSDLGDGTEAAFALRLRLNEVVEELDVAKRRVTELEVQNEQVTRELTAAKSDLTLVNKDQVDILHSLRASMEADKDELEAHVKKLKTELGSVSEQNRMYMAQVNALLMEKVDLQAEGIGQRDEALKRERTLGELRTRLKGKGLPKEVEDMVASLQSEAMSSTRDLKALQERFAKAKTFIKQQDKMIKEKDRSIAAAGAAGSLVGSGSAFDGHVGGNNEALEREARTLRDQVRNLQREQRLMMSAYQELGRRYMVELESGRNPSGGGGASGGMGGVYARSSSASYAAGGVRALSGLTGLNAPGRSWLANQRRTVNPTLQLASRR
;
A
#
# COMPACT_ATOMS: atom_id res chain seq x y z
N MET A 1 -7.54 -28.91 49.85
CA MET A 1 -8.55 -28.67 50.92
C MET A 1 -9.60 -27.72 50.35
N SER A 2 -10.87 -27.85 50.75
CA SER A 2 -11.98 -26.85 50.67
C SER A 2 -12.07 -25.90 49.44
N GLU A 3 -13.20 -25.77 48.73
CA GLU A 3 -14.53 -26.36 48.95
C GLU A 3 -15.41 -26.26 47.69
N THR A 4 -16.56 -26.95 47.67
CA THR A 4 -17.50 -26.98 46.53
C THR A 4 -18.93 -26.67 46.97
N ARG A 5 -19.64 -25.83 46.18
CA ARG A 5 -21.12 -25.67 46.03
C ARG A 5 -21.40 -24.30 45.35
N GLY A 6 -22.41 -24.14 44.49
CA GLY A 6 -23.32 -25.12 43.87
C GLY A 6 -24.47 -24.44 43.09
N SER A 7 -25.00 -25.12 42.07
CA SER A 7 -26.30 -24.81 41.41
C SER A 7 -27.47 -25.27 42.33
N PRO A 8 -28.78 -24.92 42.13
CA PRO A 8 -29.50 -24.95 40.83
C PRO A 8 -30.73 -24.01 40.60
N SER A 9 -31.26 -24.07 39.36
CA SER A 9 -32.69 -24.05 38.94
C SER A 9 -33.71 -22.93 39.29
N SER A 10 -34.28 -22.37 38.20
CA SER A 10 -35.73 -22.09 37.91
C SER A 10 -36.59 -21.09 38.72
N LEU A 11 -37.05 -20.02 38.02
CA LEU A 11 -38.44 -19.49 37.79
C LEU A 11 -39.50 -19.44 38.94
N PRO A 12 -40.55 -18.55 38.92
CA PRO A 12 -41.05 -17.70 37.80
C PRO A 12 -41.48 -16.22 38.11
N ALA A 13 -41.73 -15.47 37.03
CA ALA A 13 -42.70 -14.37 36.76
C ALA A 13 -43.31 -13.43 37.84
N SER A 14 -43.14 -12.11 37.62
CA SER A 14 -44.21 -11.06 37.65
C SER A 14 -43.71 -9.79 36.91
N ALA A 15 -44.26 -9.41 35.74
CA ALA A 15 -45.40 -8.51 35.54
C ALA A 15 -45.15 -7.04 35.98
N GLY A 16 -45.09 -6.09 35.03
CA GLY A 16 -44.65 -4.70 35.32
C GLY A 16 -44.87 -3.58 34.27
N SER A 17 -45.71 -3.76 33.24
CA SER A 17 -46.26 -2.72 32.33
C SER A 17 -45.31 -1.85 31.46
N PRO A 18 -45.80 -1.25 30.33
CA PRO A 18 -44.92 -0.70 29.29
C PRO A 18 -44.75 0.84 29.34
N SER A 19 -43.59 1.31 28.87
CA SER A 19 -43.37 2.70 28.44
C SER A 19 -43.60 2.87 26.94
N SER A 20 -44.19 3.99 26.54
CA SER A 20 -44.50 4.30 25.14
C SER A 20 -43.27 4.39 24.23
N ALA A 21 -43.26 3.58 23.16
CA ALA A 21 -42.51 3.83 21.95
C ALA A 21 -43.51 3.84 20.78
N ASN A 22 -43.60 4.96 20.06
CA ASN A 22 -44.61 5.15 19.01
C ASN A 22 -44.08 6.09 17.91
N ALA A 23 -44.60 5.95 16.69
CA ALA A 23 -44.41 6.86 15.54
C ALA A 23 -43.03 6.90 14.82
N THR A 24 -42.38 5.75 14.58
CA THR A 24 -41.38 5.61 13.47
C THR A 24 -41.50 4.34 12.62
N SER A 25 -42.28 3.34 13.05
CA SER A 25 -42.22 1.95 12.53
C SER A 25 -43.00 1.64 11.24
N PHE A 26 -43.55 2.64 10.54
CA PHE A 26 -44.44 2.41 9.40
C PHE A 26 -43.75 1.94 8.11
N PRO A 27 -42.61 2.51 7.65
CA PRO A 27 -42.00 2.10 6.39
C PRO A 27 -41.49 0.66 6.42
N ASP A 28 -40.72 0.31 7.46
CA ASP A 28 -40.06 -1.00 7.57
C ASP A 28 -41.07 -2.15 7.58
N ALA A 29 -42.21 -1.99 8.28
CA ALA A 29 -43.27 -2.99 8.33
C ALA A 29 -43.99 -3.16 6.98
N GLU A 30 -44.18 -2.08 6.22
CA GLU A 30 -44.77 -2.15 4.86
C GLU A 30 -43.87 -2.95 3.91
N ILE A 31 -42.55 -2.77 4.03
CA ILE A 31 -41.56 -3.39 3.15
C ILE A 31 -41.30 -4.85 3.50
N ASP A 32 -41.26 -5.21 4.79
CA ASP A 32 -41.10 -6.62 5.20
C ASP A 32 -42.30 -7.47 4.74
N ALA A 33 -43.50 -6.87 4.75
CA ALA A 33 -44.69 -7.48 4.16
C ALA A 33 -44.61 -7.61 2.62
N PHE A 34 -44.11 -6.59 1.91
CA PHE A 34 -43.85 -6.70 0.46
C PHE A 34 -42.74 -7.71 0.12
N LEU A 35 -41.71 -7.85 0.97
CA LEU A 35 -40.64 -8.84 0.84
C LEU A 35 -41.19 -10.26 1.00
N ALA A 36 -42.03 -10.49 2.01
CA ALA A 36 -42.72 -11.76 2.22
C ALA A 36 -43.63 -12.13 1.03
N TRP A 37 -44.40 -11.16 0.49
CA TRP A 37 -45.20 -11.34 -0.72
C TRP A 37 -44.35 -11.70 -1.94
N ALA A 38 -43.29 -10.93 -2.21
CA ALA A 38 -42.40 -11.19 -3.34
C ALA A 38 -41.72 -12.57 -3.22
N GLN A 39 -41.33 -12.98 -2.01
CA GLN A 39 -40.76 -14.31 -1.76
C GLN A 39 -41.78 -15.44 -2.01
N ALA A 40 -43.04 -15.27 -1.60
CA ALA A 40 -44.09 -16.25 -1.84
C ALA A 40 -44.39 -16.41 -3.34
N VAL A 41 -44.60 -15.29 -4.06
CA VAL A 41 -44.90 -15.33 -5.51
C VAL A 41 -43.71 -15.88 -6.32
N LEU A 42 -42.47 -15.55 -5.96
CA LEU A 42 -41.28 -16.08 -6.65
C LEU A 42 -41.01 -17.57 -6.34
N ALA A 43 -41.61 -18.14 -5.29
CA ALA A 43 -41.50 -19.58 -5.01
C ALA A 43 -42.34 -20.44 -5.96
N ASP A 44 -43.45 -19.90 -6.48
CA ASP A 44 -44.35 -20.59 -7.42
C ASP A 44 -43.92 -20.43 -8.90
N ILE A 45 -42.95 -19.55 -9.20
CA ILE A 45 -42.47 -19.28 -10.57
C ILE A 45 -41.24 -20.17 -10.90
N PRO A 46 -41.34 -21.11 -11.86
CA PRO A 46 -40.36 -22.20 -12.01
C PRO A 46 -38.97 -21.85 -12.58
N ASP A 47 -38.68 -20.57 -12.89
CA ASP A 47 -37.40 -20.09 -13.45
C ASP A 47 -36.73 -18.98 -12.57
N ALA A 48 -37.19 -18.78 -11.34
CA ALA A 48 -36.76 -17.69 -10.44
C ALA A 48 -35.32 -17.86 -9.87
N ASN A 49 -34.31 -17.59 -10.69
CA ASN A 49 -32.87 -17.72 -10.34
C ASN A 49 -32.34 -16.79 -9.21
N LYS A 50 -33.16 -15.96 -8.57
CA LYS A 50 -32.76 -15.06 -7.47
C LYS A 50 -33.72 -15.18 -6.28
N THR A 51 -33.25 -15.76 -5.17
CA THR A 51 -34.01 -15.71 -3.90
C THR A 51 -33.88 -14.32 -3.27
N VAL A 52 -34.97 -13.57 -3.23
CA VAL A 52 -35.05 -12.31 -2.47
C VAL A 52 -35.03 -12.63 -0.98
N ARG A 53 -34.14 -12.00 -0.19
CA ARG A 53 -34.05 -12.21 1.27
C ARG A 53 -33.88 -10.94 2.08
N LYS A 54 -33.68 -9.79 1.43
CA LYS A 54 -33.56 -8.46 2.03
C LYS A 54 -34.31 -7.43 1.18
N PRO A 55 -34.74 -6.29 1.73
CA PRO A 55 -35.25 -5.17 0.93
C PRO A 55 -34.31 -4.75 -0.20
N THR A 56 -32.99 -4.78 0.06
CA THR A 56 -31.93 -4.50 -0.93
C THR A 56 -31.84 -5.48 -2.10
N ASP A 57 -32.56 -6.60 -2.07
CA ASP A 57 -32.67 -7.53 -3.20
C ASP A 57 -33.82 -7.14 -4.16
N LEU A 58 -34.75 -6.26 -3.74
CA LEU A 58 -35.81 -5.72 -4.60
C LEU A 58 -35.38 -4.44 -5.32
N SER A 59 -34.42 -3.69 -4.78
CA SER A 59 -33.94 -2.41 -5.33
C SER A 59 -33.13 -2.53 -6.63
N ASP A 60 -32.79 -3.74 -7.11
CA ASP A 60 -32.24 -3.94 -8.47
C ASP A 60 -33.34 -3.94 -9.56
N GLY A 61 -34.62 -4.03 -9.14
CA GLY A 61 -35.80 -4.08 -10.00
C GLY A 61 -35.98 -5.39 -10.76
N VAL A 62 -35.04 -6.35 -10.67
CA VAL A 62 -35.05 -7.60 -11.46
C VAL A 62 -36.08 -8.57 -10.90
N ALA A 63 -36.20 -8.69 -9.59
CA ALA A 63 -37.21 -9.52 -8.92
C ALA A 63 -38.64 -9.06 -9.24
N LEU A 64 -38.89 -7.74 -9.21
CA LEU A 64 -40.18 -7.15 -9.60
C LEU A 64 -40.46 -7.37 -11.10
N PHE A 65 -39.45 -7.26 -11.97
CA PHE A 65 -39.59 -7.62 -13.38
C PHE A 65 -39.97 -9.09 -13.58
N GLN A 66 -39.47 -10.02 -12.77
CA GLN A 66 -39.83 -11.44 -12.87
C GLN A 66 -41.28 -11.69 -12.46
N ILE A 67 -41.75 -11.06 -11.37
CA ILE A 67 -43.16 -11.14 -10.94
C ILE A 67 -44.10 -10.56 -12.02
N LEU A 68 -43.80 -9.36 -12.53
CA LEU A 68 -44.64 -8.74 -13.57
C LEU A 68 -44.54 -9.44 -14.94
N SER A 69 -43.44 -10.14 -15.23
CA SER A 69 -43.29 -10.95 -16.45
C SER A 69 -44.00 -12.31 -16.39
N ASP A 70 -44.47 -12.76 -15.22
CA ASP A 70 -45.45 -13.86 -15.16
C ASP A 70 -46.86 -13.33 -15.45
N ILE A 71 -47.19 -12.14 -14.95
CA ILE A 71 -48.48 -11.46 -15.16
C ILE A 71 -48.71 -11.14 -16.65
N ASP A 72 -47.80 -10.41 -17.29
CA ASP A 72 -47.85 -10.08 -18.72
C ASP A 72 -46.46 -10.25 -19.36
N PRO A 73 -46.19 -11.40 -20.02
CA PRO A 73 -44.92 -11.68 -20.68
C PRO A 73 -44.61 -10.82 -21.92
N ASP A 74 -45.62 -10.18 -22.52
CA ASP A 74 -45.46 -9.38 -23.73
C ASP A 74 -45.13 -7.92 -23.39
N LEU A 75 -45.75 -7.36 -22.34
CA LEU A 75 -45.41 -6.02 -21.83
C LEU A 75 -44.12 -6.01 -21.00
N PHE A 76 -43.96 -6.92 -20.02
CA PHE A 76 -42.89 -6.82 -19.01
C PHE A 76 -41.55 -7.51 -19.39
N ARG A 77 -41.21 -7.54 -20.68
CA ARG A 77 -39.94 -8.12 -21.14
C ARG A 77 -38.71 -7.33 -20.66
N ASN A 78 -37.98 -7.90 -19.70
CA ASN A 78 -36.67 -7.42 -19.22
C ASN A 78 -35.53 -7.80 -20.21
N PRO A 79 -34.78 -6.85 -20.79
CA PRO A 79 -33.67 -7.15 -21.72
C PRO A 79 -32.31 -7.36 -21.04
N HIS A 80 -32.18 -7.17 -19.72
CA HIS A 80 -30.90 -7.18 -19.00
C HIS A 80 -30.97 -8.10 -17.77
N ALA A 81 -31.13 -9.40 -18.01
CA ALA A 81 -31.12 -10.45 -16.98
C ALA A 81 -29.70 -10.80 -16.49
N GLY A 82 -28.90 -9.79 -16.16
CA GLY A 82 -27.57 -9.92 -15.55
C GLY A 82 -27.51 -9.25 -14.18
N ASP A 83 -26.42 -9.45 -13.44
CA ASP A 83 -26.25 -8.80 -12.14
C ASP A 83 -25.92 -7.31 -12.29
N THR A 84 -26.95 -6.50 -12.12
CA THR A 84 -26.88 -5.03 -12.08
C THR A 84 -26.51 -4.49 -10.69
N LYS A 85 -26.49 -5.33 -9.64
CA LYS A 85 -26.38 -4.93 -8.23
C LYS A 85 -25.17 -4.02 -7.92
N ASP A 86 -24.04 -4.24 -8.58
CA ASP A 86 -22.81 -3.47 -8.34
C ASP A 86 -22.75 -2.12 -9.10
N ASN A 87 -23.76 -1.80 -9.91
CA ASN A 87 -23.76 -0.59 -10.75
C ASN A 87 -25.10 0.15 -10.70
N TRP A 88 -25.17 1.18 -9.86
CA TRP A 88 -26.36 2.01 -9.68
C TRP A 88 -26.87 2.70 -10.97
N VAL A 89 -25.99 2.88 -11.98
CA VAL A 89 -26.37 3.44 -13.29
C VAL A 89 -27.15 2.41 -14.12
N LEU A 90 -26.88 1.11 -13.93
CA LEU A 90 -27.65 0.04 -14.53
C LEU A 90 -28.94 -0.25 -13.75
N THR A 91 -28.93 -0.21 -12.41
CA THR A 91 -30.18 -0.37 -11.62
C THR A 91 -31.15 0.77 -11.87
N ILE A 92 -30.71 2.04 -11.93
CA ILE A 92 -31.63 3.12 -12.31
C ILE A 92 -32.11 3.00 -13.76
N GLY A 93 -31.34 2.33 -14.63
CA GLY A 93 -31.75 1.97 -15.99
C GLY A 93 -32.86 0.91 -16.03
N THR A 94 -32.74 -0.17 -15.23
CA THR A 94 -33.80 -1.18 -15.10
C THR A 94 -35.04 -0.61 -14.42
N LEU A 95 -34.89 0.12 -13.32
CA LEU A 95 -35.98 0.77 -12.58
C LEU A 95 -36.76 1.78 -13.44
N LYS A 96 -36.08 2.62 -14.24
CA LYS A 96 -36.76 3.57 -15.15
C LYS A 96 -37.54 2.86 -16.26
N ARG A 97 -37.08 1.69 -16.74
CA ARG A 97 -37.81 0.86 -17.69
C ARG A 97 -39.00 0.17 -17.02
N LEU A 98 -38.81 -0.39 -15.83
CA LEU A 98 -39.83 -1.05 -15.02
C LEU A 98 -40.99 -0.09 -14.75
N TYR A 99 -40.71 1.05 -14.13
CA TYR A 99 -41.72 2.08 -13.83
C TYR A 99 -42.46 2.56 -15.09
N LYS A 100 -41.76 2.77 -16.22
CA LYS A 100 -42.44 3.15 -17.47
C LYS A 100 -43.44 2.08 -17.94
N LEU A 101 -43.08 0.79 -17.89
CA LEU A 101 -43.97 -0.30 -18.31
C LEU A 101 -45.13 -0.49 -17.33
N MET A 102 -44.90 -0.29 -16.03
CA MET A 102 -45.95 -0.29 -15.01
C MET A 102 -46.97 0.82 -15.26
N MET A 103 -46.52 2.06 -15.48
CA MET A 103 -47.40 3.18 -15.80
C MET A 103 -48.13 2.97 -17.14
N GLN A 104 -47.50 2.32 -18.12
CA GLN A 104 -48.15 1.94 -19.37
C GLN A 104 -49.31 0.95 -19.14
N PHE A 105 -49.13 -0.06 -18.27
CA PHE A 105 -50.22 -0.97 -17.87
C PHE A 105 -51.38 -0.21 -17.19
N TYR A 106 -51.07 0.73 -16.28
CA TYR A 106 -52.09 1.54 -15.63
C TYR A 106 -52.90 2.39 -16.62
N SER A 107 -52.29 2.97 -17.66
CA SER A 107 -53.03 3.73 -18.68
C SER A 107 -53.74 2.84 -19.71
N GLU A 108 -53.05 1.84 -20.27
CA GLU A 108 -53.55 1.07 -21.42
C GLU A 108 -54.49 -0.08 -21.02
N SER A 109 -54.19 -0.76 -19.91
CA SER A 109 -54.97 -1.91 -19.43
C SER A 109 -56.01 -1.52 -18.37
N LEU A 110 -55.74 -0.49 -17.56
CA LEU A 110 -56.59 -0.11 -16.43
C LEU A 110 -57.31 1.24 -16.57
N GLN A 111 -57.08 1.99 -17.66
CA GLN A 111 -57.72 3.29 -17.95
C GLN A 111 -57.65 4.26 -16.75
N CYS A 112 -56.48 4.34 -16.14
CA CYS A 112 -56.22 5.09 -14.92
C CYS A 112 -55.26 6.25 -15.19
N ALA A 113 -55.74 7.48 -14.96
CA ALA A 113 -54.95 8.69 -15.17
C ALA A 113 -53.66 8.68 -14.32
N PRO A 114 -52.47 8.87 -14.92
CA PRO A 114 -51.18 8.74 -14.24
C PRO A 114 -50.90 9.86 -13.21
N SER A 115 -51.77 10.87 -13.14
CA SER A 115 -51.86 11.90 -12.10
C SER A 115 -52.16 11.33 -10.71
N SER A 116 -52.99 10.29 -10.65
CA SER A 116 -53.52 9.72 -9.41
C SER A 116 -52.54 8.80 -8.66
N LEU A 117 -51.48 8.33 -9.33
CA LEU A 117 -50.62 7.25 -8.86
C LEU A 117 -49.36 7.77 -8.15
N PRO A 118 -48.91 7.15 -7.03
CA PRO A 118 -47.69 7.55 -6.34
C PRO A 118 -46.44 7.43 -7.23
N SER A 119 -45.66 8.50 -7.32
CA SER A 119 -44.38 8.52 -8.04
C SER A 119 -43.20 8.24 -7.08
N PRO A 120 -42.44 7.13 -7.27
CA PRO A 120 -41.25 6.82 -6.49
C PRO A 120 -40.00 7.52 -7.05
N ASP A 121 -39.10 8.03 -6.19
CA ASP A 121 -37.78 8.47 -6.65
C ASP A 121 -36.84 7.29 -6.94
N LEU A 122 -36.76 6.97 -8.22
CA LEU A 122 -35.88 5.93 -8.74
C LEU A 122 -34.38 6.22 -8.51
N ASN A 123 -33.98 7.46 -8.18
CA ASN A 123 -32.59 7.76 -7.79
C ASN A 123 -32.30 7.30 -6.35
N ALA A 124 -33.19 7.59 -5.39
CA ALA A 124 -33.08 7.12 -4.00
C ALA A 124 -33.08 5.59 -3.91
N ILE A 125 -33.95 4.91 -4.66
CA ILE A 125 -33.95 3.44 -4.74
C ILE A 125 -32.61 2.92 -5.30
N ALA A 126 -32.12 3.51 -6.40
CA ALA A 126 -30.90 3.03 -7.05
C ALA A 126 -29.59 3.32 -6.30
N ARG A 127 -29.53 4.40 -5.50
CA ARG A 127 -28.30 4.88 -4.84
C ARG A 127 -28.20 4.50 -3.36
N SER A 128 -29.31 4.54 -2.63
CA SER A 128 -29.36 4.31 -1.18
C SER A 128 -30.30 3.17 -0.78
N ALA A 129 -30.94 2.50 -1.74
CA ALA A 129 -31.95 1.46 -1.50
C ALA A 129 -33.04 1.95 -0.52
N ASP A 130 -33.49 3.20 -0.69
CA ASP A 130 -34.36 3.86 0.27
C ASP A 130 -35.66 3.08 0.54
N PRO A 131 -35.98 2.78 1.82
CA PRO A 131 -37.15 1.98 2.17
C PRO A 131 -38.46 2.61 1.70
N ALA A 132 -38.68 3.91 1.91
CA ALA A 132 -39.96 4.56 1.65
C ALA A 132 -40.25 4.69 0.15
N GLU A 133 -39.24 5.00 -0.67
CA GLU A 133 -39.38 5.03 -2.13
C GLU A 133 -39.52 3.62 -2.72
N LEU A 134 -38.83 2.62 -2.17
CA LEU A 134 -38.99 1.22 -2.57
C LEU A 134 -40.41 0.70 -2.27
N ALA A 135 -40.98 1.05 -1.11
CA ALA A 135 -42.36 0.70 -0.75
C ALA A 135 -43.38 1.22 -1.77
N LYS A 136 -43.23 2.46 -2.26
CA LYS A 136 -44.08 3.01 -3.35
C LYS A 136 -43.97 2.20 -4.65
N LEU A 137 -42.77 1.74 -5.01
CA LEU A 137 -42.58 0.92 -6.21
C LEU A 137 -43.22 -0.48 -6.04
N CYS A 138 -43.10 -1.09 -4.86
CA CYS A 138 -43.77 -2.35 -4.53
C CYS A 138 -45.30 -2.21 -4.47
N LEU A 139 -45.82 -1.08 -3.99
CA LEU A 139 -47.25 -0.74 -3.99
C LEU A 139 -47.83 -0.75 -5.42
N LEU A 140 -47.13 -0.14 -6.37
CA LEU A 140 -47.54 -0.15 -7.78
C LEU A 140 -47.49 -1.56 -8.37
N ALA A 141 -46.54 -2.40 -7.96
CA ALA A 141 -46.39 -3.77 -8.44
C ALA A 141 -47.49 -4.71 -7.91
N ILE A 142 -47.85 -4.61 -6.61
CA ILE A 142 -48.96 -5.40 -6.05
C ILE A 142 -50.31 -4.94 -6.60
N GLY A 143 -50.48 -3.64 -6.91
CA GLY A 143 -51.68 -3.13 -7.58
C GLY A 143 -51.89 -3.75 -8.96
N ILE A 144 -50.83 -3.88 -9.76
CA ILE A 144 -50.87 -4.60 -11.04
C ILE A 144 -51.19 -6.08 -10.80
N ALA A 145 -50.54 -6.74 -9.83
CA ALA A 145 -50.74 -8.16 -9.56
C ALA A 145 -52.19 -8.50 -9.15
N VAL A 146 -52.80 -7.71 -8.25
CA VAL A 146 -54.17 -7.91 -7.74
C VAL A 146 -55.24 -7.53 -8.78
N GLN A 147 -54.91 -6.65 -9.73
CA GLN A 147 -55.83 -6.24 -10.81
C GLN A 147 -55.61 -7.01 -12.12
N SER A 148 -54.65 -7.94 -12.17
CA SER A 148 -54.33 -8.78 -13.34
C SER A 148 -55.30 -9.95 -13.55
N GLU A 149 -55.26 -10.56 -14.75
CA GLU A 149 -55.96 -11.82 -15.04
C GLU A 149 -55.48 -13.00 -14.19
N LYS A 150 -54.31 -12.90 -13.55
CA LYS A 150 -53.72 -13.89 -12.63
C LYS A 150 -53.96 -13.57 -11.15
N ASN A 151 -54.84 -12.63 -10.82
CA ASN A 151 -55.00 -12.17 -9.44
C ASN A 151 -55.32 -13.30 -8.42
N GLU A 152 -56.01 -14.37 -8.82
CA GLU A 152 -56.25 -15.53 -7.95
C GLU A 152 -54.97 -16.17 -7.40
N THR A 153 -53.88 -16.26 -8.19
CA THR A 153 -52.61 -16.85 -7.71
C THR A 153 -51.90 -15.90 -6.75
N HIS A 154 -51.86 -14.61 -7.06
CA HIS A 154 -51.24 -13.61 -6.18
C HIS A 154 -52.01 -13.42 -4.86
N ILE A 155 -53.35 -13.47 -4.90
CA ILE A 155 -54.21 -13.44 -3.70
C ILE A 155 -54.04 -14.74 -2.90
N GLY A 156 -53.95 -15.89 -3.57
CA GLY A 156 -53.62 -17.17 -2.94
C GLY A 156 -52.28 -17.13 -2.19
N ALA A 157 -51.23 -16.61 -2.83
CA ALA A 157 -49.92 -16.43 -2.21
C ALA A 157 -50.00 -15.52 -0.96
N ILE A 158 -50.72 -14.38 -1.03
CA ILE A 158 -50.94 -13.48 0.12
C ILE A 158 -51.63 -14.22 1.28
N GLN A 159 -52.63 -15.06 1.00
CA GLN A 159 -53.34 -15.85 2.03
C GLN A 159 -52.48 -16.91 2.73
N THR A 160 -51.28 -17.25 2.21
CA THR A 160 -50.34 -18.15 2.90
C THR A 160 -49.41 -17.45 3.90
N LEU A 161 -49.36 -16.12 3.90
CA LEU A 161 -48.48 -15.32 4.77
C LEU A 161 -49.02 -15.18 6.20
N ASP A 162 -48.16 -14.80 7.14
CA ASP A 162 -48.56 -14.48 8.52
C ASP A 162 -49.57 -13.33 8.59
N GLN A 163 -50.47 -13.39 9.59
CA GLN A 163 -51.57 -12.45 9.78
C GLN A 163 -51.16 -10.97 9.80
N THR A 164 -49.96 -10.66 10.32
CA THR A 164 -49.37 -9.30 10.34
C THR A 164 -49.05 -8.81 8.92
N HIS A 165 -48.40 -9.65 8.10
CA HIS A 165 -48.09 -9.33 6.71
C HIS A 165 -49.37 -9.25 5.87
N GLN A 166 -50.33 -10.16 6.08
CA GLN A 166 -51.65 -10.08 5.44
C GLN A 166 -52.34 -8.74 5.72
N HIS A 167 -52.36 -8.28 6.98
CA HIS A 167 -53.01 -7.01 7.35
C HIS A 167 -52.30 -5.80 6.71
N GLN A 168 -50.97 -5.77 6.70
CA GLN A 168 -50.20 -4.70 6.10
C GLN A 168 -50.34 -4.66 4.56
N LEU A 169 -50.37 -5.83 3.92
CA LEU A 169 -50.64 -5.94 2.47
C LEU A 169 -52.08 -5.56 2.14
N MET A 170 -53.06 -5.92 2.98
CA MET A 170 -54.46 -5.52 2.83
C MET A 170 -54.60 -3.98 2.83
N MET A 171 -54.00 -3.29 3.81
CA MET A 171 -53.99 -1.82 3.84
C MET A 171 -53.29 -1.20 2.62
N SER A 172 -52.23 -1.84 2.14
CA SER A 172 -51.51 -1.41 0.93
C SER A 172 -52.34 -1.60 -0.34
N ILE A 173 -53.07 -2.71 -0.44
CA ILE A 173 -54.00 -3.01 -1.54
C ILE A 173 -55.19 -2.04 -1.52
N GLU A 174 -55.79 -1.78 -0.36
CA GLU A 174 -56.83 -0.76 -0.21
C GLU A 174 -56.34 0.62 -0.67
N ARG A 175 -55.12 1.01 -0.27
CA ARG A 175 -54.49 2.27 -0.68
C ARG A 175 -54.36 2.39 -2.20
N ILE A 176 -53.75 1.41 -2.88
CA ILE A 176 -53.60 1.47 -4.35
C ILE A 176 -54.95 1.39 -5.09
N MET A 177 -55.92 0.63 -4.58
CA MET A 177 -57.27 0.57 -5.15
C MET A 177 -58.07 1.88 -4.96
N THR A 178 -57.73 2.75 -4.00
CA THR A 178 -58.29 4.11 -3.95
C THR A 178 -57.71 5.02 -5.02
N PHE A 179 -56.40 4.97 -5.27
CA PHE A 179 -55.76 5.74 -6.35
C PHE A 179 -56.27 5.31 -7.74
N ILE A 180 -56.39 4.00 -8.00
CA ILE A 180 -56.91 3.48 -9.28
C ILE A 180 -58.32 4.02 -9.58
N ARG A 181 -59.22 4.05 -8.59
CA ARG A 181 -60.57 4.62 -8.76
C ARG A 181 -60.55 6.11 -9.06
N GLN A 182 -59.71 6.88 -8.36
CA GLN A 182 -59.56 8.32 -8.60
C GLN A 182 -59.04 8.60 -10.02
N GLY A 183 -58.03 7.85 -10.49
CA GLY A 183 -57.53 7.97 -11.86
C GLY A 183 -58.54 7.57 -12.94
N GLN A 184 -59.39 6.59 -12.68
CA GLN A 184 -60.50 6.21 -13.57
C GLN A 184 -61.61 7.27 -13.60
N GLU A 185 -61.93 7.90 -12.46
CA GLU A 185 -62.88 9.01 -12.38
C GLU A 185 -62.37 10.27 -13.11
N GLU A 186 -61.07 10.60 -13.01
CA GLU A 186 -60.43 11.69 -13.77
C GLU A 186 -60.51 11.45 -15.30
N GLU A 187 -60.23 10.23 -15.77
CA GLU A 187 -60.21 9.90 -17.20
C GLU A 187 -61.62 9.81 -17.82
N GLN A 188 -62.62 9.42 -17.03
CA GLN A 188 -64.04 9.49 -17.42
C GLN A 188 -64.58 10.93 -17.41
N ALA A 189 -64.19 11.76 -16.44
CA ALA A 189 -64.57 13.17 -16.42
C ALA A 189 -64.02 13.95 -17.63
N ALA A 190 -62.80 13.61 -18.08
CA ALA A 190 -62.17 14.20 -19.26
C ALA A 190 -62.86 13.82 -20.59
N SER A 191 -63.60 12.72 -20.65
CA SER A 191 -64.25 12.21 -21.86
C SER A 191 -65.76 12.49 -21.97
N ALA A 192 -66.40 12.97 -20.88
CA ALA A 192 -67.84 13.25 -20.83
C ALA A 192 -68.27 14.68 -21.26
N ALA A 193 -67.35 15.49 -21.80
CA ALA A 193 -67.52 16.96 -21.88
C ALA A 193 -68.15 17.52 -23.18
N ASP A 194 -68.69 16.69 -24.09
CA ASP A 194 -68.95 17.09 -25.50
C ASP A 194 -70.40 16.85 -26.02
N ASP A 195 -71.42 16.71 -25.15
CA ASP A 195 -72.83 16.66 -25.61
C ASP A 195 -73.84 17.25 -24.60
N SER A 196 -74.53 18.34 -24.97
CA SER A 196 -75.98 18.62 -24.72
C SER A 196 -76.40 20.12 -24.81
N VAL A 197 -77.07 20.55 -25.89
CA VAL A 197 -77.87 21.82 -25.92
C VAL A 197 -79.04 21.76 -26.92
N ALA A 198 -80.30 22.01 -26.45
CA ALA A 198 -81.35 22.87 -27.07
C ALA A 198 -82.83 22.42 -26.87
N SER A 199 -83.78 23.37 -26.65
CA SER A 199 -85.07 23.56 -27.40
C SER A 199 -86.26 24.20 -26.60
N SER A 200 -87.07 25.06 -27.28
CA SER A 200 -88.56 25.34 -27.12
C SER A 200 -89.07 26.76 -26.72
N LEU A 201 -90.15 27.27 -27.39
CA LEU A 201 -90.90 28.54 -27.13
C LEU A 201 -92.30 28.61 -27.86
N ALA A 202 -93.32 29.38 -27.39
CA ALA A 202 -94.71 29.52 -27.97
C ALA A 202 -95.49 30.85 -27.64
N THR A 203 -96.75 31.08 -28.14
CA THR A 203 -97.56 32.36 -28.11
C THR A 203 -99.12 32.22 -28.10
N GLY A 204 -99.92 33.33 -27.98
CA GLY A 204 -101.43 33.41 -28.09
C GLY A 204 -102.06 34.86 -28.05
N ASP A 205 -103.35 35.07 -28.42
CA ASP A 205 -104.11 36.38 -28.67
C ASP A 205 -105.68 36.23 -28.44
N ALA A 206 -106.73 37.08 -28.64
CA ALA A 206 -107.08 38.42 -29.24
C ALA A 206 -108.52 38.98 -28.81
N ASP A 207 -109.10 40.06 -29.43
CA ASP A 207 -110.56 40.35 -29.79
C ASP A 207 -111.20 41.81 -29.60
N THR A 208 -112.38 42.18 -30.19
CA THR A 208 -112.97 43.58 -30.39
C THR A 208 -114.51 43.66 -30.79
N ILE A 209 -115.28 44.81 -30.71
CA ILE A 209 -116.60 45.12 -31.44
C ILE A 209 -117.23 46.59 -31.34
N ASP A 210 -118.28 46.97 -32.14
CA ASP A 210 -119.01 48.30 -32.32
C ASP A 210 -120.60 48.20 -32.12
N THR A 211 -121.62 49.10 -32.31
CA THR A 211 -122.04 50.01 -33.44
C THR A 211 -123.31 50.93 -33.24
N LYS A 212 -123.25 52.25 -33.60
CA LYS A 212 -124.21 53.20 -34.34
C LYS A 212 -125.74 53.53 -34.05
N HIS A 213 -126.08 54.83 -34.25
CA HIS A 213 -127.24 55.50 -35.00
C HIS A 213 -128.67 55.90 -34.43
N GLN A 214 -129.00 57.23 -34.52
CA GLN A 214 -130.29 57.93 -34.93
C GLN A 214 -131.62 57.81 -34.11
N GLY A 215 -132.66 58.69 -34.16
CA GLY A 215 -132.89 60.04 -34.77
C GLY A 215 -134.38 60.33 -35.24
N LYS A 216 -135.08 61.42 -34.81
CA LYS A 216 -136.55 61.73 -35.09
C LYS A 216 -136.96 63.24 -35.26
N SER A 217 -138.26 63.62 -35.15
CA SER A 217 -138.92 64.77 -35.85
C SER A 217 -139.63 65.84 -35.00
N ALA A 218 -139.74 67.08 -35.53
CA ALA A 218 -139.98 68.38 -34.86
C ALA A 218 -140.98 68.47 -33.67
N ALA A 219 -142.17 67.87 -33.74
CA ALA A 219 -143.14 67.95 -32.64
C ALA A 219 -142.88 66.88 -31.56
N GLN A 220 -142.36 65.72 -31.96
CA GLN A 220 -141.78 64.76 -31.02
C GLN A 220 -140.51 65.36 -30.43
N LEU A 221 -139.65 66.01 -31.22
CA LEU A 221 -138.47 66.74 -30.76
C LEU A 221 -138.75 67.80 -29.69
N ALA A 222 -139.98 68.29 -29.47
CA ALA A 222 -140.27 69.18 -28.35
C ALA A 222 -140.39 68.43 -27.01
N ALA A 223 -141.15 67.34 -26.98
CA ALA A 223 -141.28 66.48 -25.79
C ALA A 223 -140.07 65.55 -25.61
N GLU A 224 -139.46 65.09 -26.70
CA GLU A 224 -138.14 64.46 -26.72
C GLU A 224 -137.07 65.47 -26.29
N LEU A 225 -137.15 66.79 -26.58
CA LEU A 225 -136.19 67.75 -26.00
C LEU A 225 -136.34 67.85 -24.48
N GLU A 226 -137.56 67.93 -23.94
CA GLU A 226 -137.76 67.97 -22.49
C GLU A 226 -137.33 66.65 -21.81
N ALA A 227 -137.69 65.51 -22.39
CA ALA A 227 -137.26 64.19 -21.92
C ALA A 227 -135.73 64.00 -22.04
N VAL A 228 -135.14 64.25 -23.21
CA VAL A 228 -133.68 64.20 -23.43
C VAL A 228 -132.95 65.24 -22.59
N GLN A 229 -133.57 66.36 -22.21
CA GLN A 229 -132.97 67.31 -21.27
C GLN A 229 -132.99 66.77 -19.84
N SER A 230 -134.05 66.05 -19.42
CA SER A 230 -134.03 65.34 -18.14
C SER A 230 -133.06 64.14 -18.12
N GLU A 231 -132.99 63.35 -19.21
CA GLU A 231 -132.01 62.28 -19.39
C GLU A 231 -130.59 62.85 -19.45
N LYS A 232 -130.37 63.98 -20.13
CA LYS A 232 -129.10 64.72 -20.15
C LYS A 232 -128.71 65.14 -18.74
N ASP A 233 -129.62 65.70 -17.95
CA ASP A 233 -129.31 66.14 -16.59
C ASP A 233 -128.98 64.94 -15.66
N ASP A 234 -129.59 63.77 -15.87
CA ASP A 234 -129.22 62.52 -15.19
C ASP A 234 -127.93 61.86 -15.73
N ILE A 235 -127.66 62.00 -17.03
CA ILE A 235 -126.37 61.64 -17.65
C ILE A 235 -125.26 62.56 -17.13
N GLU A 236 -125.51 63.85 -16.92
CA GLU A 236 -124.55 64.78 -16.32
C GLU A 236 -124.28 64.44 -14.86
N LYS A 237 -125.30 64.09 -14.07
CA LYS A 237 -125.12 63.60 -12.67
C LYS A 237 -124.31 62.31 -12.62
N THR A 238 -124.64 61.33 -13.47
CA THR A 238 -123.93 60.04 -13.51
C THR A 238 -122.53 60.16 -14.11
N TYR A 239 -122.31 61.08 -15.06
CA TYR A 239 -120.98 61.42 -15.58
C TYR A 239 -120.12 62.11 -14.51
N LEU A 240 -120.68 63.03 -13.72
CA LEU A 240 -119.98 63.65 -12.59
C LEU A 240 -119.59 62.61 -11.53
N LEU A 241 -120.50 61.70 -11.17
CA LEU A 241 -120.23 60.60 -10.25
C LEU A 241 -119.20 59.59 -10.80
N LEU A 242 -119.20 59.35 -12.11
CA LEU A 242 -118.19 58.54 -12.79
C LEU A 242 -116.82 59.26 -12.81
N LEU A 243 -116.82 60.58 -12.94
CA LEU A 243 -115.61 61.40 -12.86
C LEU A 243 -115.02 61.41 -11.44
N GLU A 244 -115.88 61.47 -10.42
CA GLU A 244 -115.53 61.42 -9.00
C GLU A 244 -114.97 60.03 -8.63
N THR A 245 -115.67 58.95 -8.98
CA THR A 245 -115.16 57.58 -8.74
C THR A 245 -113.91 57.24 -9.54
N HIS A 246 -113.76 57.72 -10.79
CA HIS A 246 -112.51 57.59 -11.55
C HIS A 246 -111.38 58.40 -10.90
N ARG A 247 -111.67 59.58 -10.33
CA ARG A 247 -110.70 60.38 -9.58
C ARG A 247 -110.28 59.66 -8.29
N ASP A 248 -111.20 59.03 -7.57
CA ASP A 248 -110.87 58.28 -6.35
C ASP A 248 -110.07 57.01 -6.65
N VAL A 249 -110.43 56.24 -7.68
CA VAL A 249 -109.63 55.08 -8.14
C VAL A 249 -108.24 55.52 -8.63
N LYS A 250 -108.13 56.69 -9.26
CA LYS A 250 -106.84 57.25 -9.65
C LYS A 250 -106.00 57.66 -8.43
N ASN A 251 -106.59 58.31 -7.43
CA ASN A 251 -105.91 58.63 -6.18
C ASN A 251 -105.41 57.34 -5.50
N GLN A 252 -106.27 56.32 -5.36
CA GLN A 252 -105.90 55.02 -4.79
C GLN A 252 -104.80 54.30 -5.56
N PHE A 253 -104.76 54.43 -6.90
CA PHE A 253 -103.66 53.90 -7.71
C PHE A 253 -102.35 54.66 -7.48
N GLU A 254 -102.42 55.99 -7.36
CA GLU A 254 -101.25 56.84 -7.05
C GLU A 254 -100.72 56.54 -5.63
N ASP A 255 -101.61 56.40 -4.64
CA ASP A 255 -101.30 55.98 -3.27
C ASP A 255 -100.62 54.60 -3.26
N LEU A 256 -101.24 53.58 -3.89
CA LEU A 256 -100.67 52.22 -4.00
C LEU A 256 -99.35 52.18 -4.78
N GLN A 257 -99.16 53.07 -5.76
CA GLN A 257 -97.88 53.20 -6.44
C GLN A 257 -96.81 53.77 -5.49
N THR A 258 -97.13 54.80 -4.68
CA THR A 258 -96.18 55.31 -3.67
C THR A 258 -95.87 54.28 -2.59
N GLU A 259 -96.86 53.54 -2.06
CA GLU A 259 -96.62 52.45 -1.09
C GLU A 259 -95.71 51.36 -1.70
N LYS A 260 -95.95 50.97 -2.96
CA LYS A 260 -95.07 50.03 -3.67
C LYS A 260 -93.65 50.57 -3.82
N GLU A 261 -93.48 51.84 -4.19
CA GLU A 261 -92.17 52.47 -4.36
C GLU A 261 -91.41 52.55 -3.02
N GLU A 262 -92.09 52.94 -1.92
CA GLU A 262 -91.54 52.91 -0.56
C GLU A 262 -91.18 51.49 -0.09
N LEU A 263 -92.02 50.49 -0.38
CA LEU A 263 -91.74 49.07 -0.07
C LEU A 263 -90.53 48.55 -0.87
N THR A 264 -90.37 48.94 -2.14
CA THR A 264 -89.16 48.58 -2.89
C THR A 264 -87.92 49.29 -2.36
N SER A 265 -88.00 50.59 -2.03
CA SER A 265 -86.88 51.35 -1.48
C SER A 265 -86.42 50.83 -0.11
N THR A 266 -87.36 50.50 0.77
CA THR A 266 -87.07 49.90 2.09
C THR A 266 -86.52 48.48 1.97
N HIS A 267 -86.99 47.68 1.01
CA HIS A 267 -86.43 46.35 0.73
C HIS A 267 -85.00 46.43 0.17
N GLU A 268 -84.73 47.34 -0.77
CA GLU A 268 -83.37 47.59 -1.30
C GLU A 268 -82.41 48.07 -0.20
N ALA A 269 -82.86 48.98 0.67
CA ALA A 269 -82.07 49.44 1.82
C ALA A 269 -81.77 48.30 2.81
N TYR A 270 -82.75 47.44 3.11
CA TYR A 270 -82.55 46.25 3.95
C TYR A 270 -81.59 45.25 3.32
N LYS A 271 -81.75 44.96 2.03
CA LYS A 271 -80.87 44.05 1.29
C LYS A 271 -79.43 44.57 1.29
N LYS A 272 -79.22 45.84 0.96
CA LYS A 272 -77.90 46.48 0.97
C LYS A 272 -77.25 46.41 2.35
N ARG A 273 -78.01 46.66 3.42
CA ARG A 273 -77.53 46.53 4.79
C ARG A 273 -77.11 45.10 5.16
N VAL A 274 -77.87 44.09 4.75
CA VAL A 274 -77.52 42.68 4.97
C VAL A 274 -76.29 42.27 4.15
N GLU A 275 -76.11 42.81 2.94
CA GLU A 275 -74.90 42.63 2.13
C GLU A 275 -73.68 43.33 2.76
N GLU A 276 -73.86 44.52 3.33
CA GLU A 276 -72.84 45.24 4.10
C GLU A 276 -72.44 44.48 5.38
N GLU A 277 -73.39 44.08 6.22
CA GLU A 277 -73.13 43.32 7.45
C GLU A 277 -72.47 41.95 7.15
N ARG A 278 -72.84 41.29 6.04
CA ARG A 278 -72.20 40.04 5.57
C ARG A 278 -70.77 40.27 5.07
N ASN A 279 -70.53 41.37 4.36
CA ASN A 279 -69.19 41.73 3.88
C ASN A 279 -68.29 42.11 5.06
N GLU A 280 -68.77 42.89 6.04
CA GLU A 280 -68.01 43.21 7.26
C GLU A 280 -67.64 41.95 8.06
N GLN A 281 -68.55 40.97 8.19
CA GLN A 281 -68.23 39.69 8.83
C GLN A 281 -67.16 38.90 8.06
N ALA A 282 -67.24 38.85 6.74
CA ALA A 282 -66.20 38.23 5.91
C ALA A 282 -64.85 38.95 6.06
N ASP A 283 -64.86 40.28 6.07
CA ASP A 283 -63.67 41.12 6.23
C ASP A 283 -63.01 40.92 7.62
N VAL A 284 -63.81 40.82 8.68
CA VAL A 284 -63.34 40.52 10.04
C VAL A 284 -62.73 39.11 10.11
N LEU A 285 -63.36 38.10 9.50
CA LEU A 285 -62.81 36.74 9.45
C LEU A 285 -61.50 36.68 8.64
N MET A 286 -61.44 37.33 7.48
CA MET A 286 -60.20 37.43 6.69
C MET A 286 -59.09 38.17 7.47
N ARG A 287 -59.41 39.24 8.20
CA ARG A 287 -58.45 39.94 9.06
C ARG A 287 -57.96 39.06 10.21
N GLN A 288 -58.83 38.30 10.86
CA GLN A 288 -58.44 37.33 11.89
C GLN A 288 -57.53 36.25 11.32
N GLU A 289 -57.82 35.71 10.14
CA GLU A 289 -56.98 34.69 9.51
C GLU A 289 -55.62 35.26 9.08
N ILE A 290 -55.59 36.48 8.54
CA ILE A 290 -54.35 37.20 8.22
C ILE A 290 -53.51 37.44 9.49
N GLU A 291 -54.11 37.79 10.63
CA GLU A 291 -53.35 37.93 11.89
C GLU A 291 -52.90 36.58 12.47
N LYS A 292 -53.65 35.48 12.31
CA LYS A 292 -53.14 34.12 12.64
C LYS A 292 -51.93 33.80 11.78
N LEU A 293 -52.06 33.88 10.46
CA LEU A 293 -51.00 33.57 9.50
C LEU A 293 -49.75 34.43 9.72
N LYS A 294 -49.88 35.70 10.12
CA LYS A 294 -48.74 36.54 10.55
C LYS A 294 -48.07 36.06 11.83
N ASN A 295 -48.85 35.62 12.82
CA ASN A 295 -48.32 35.13 14.10
C ASN A 295 -47.67 33.76 13.94
N ASP A 296 -48.24 32.87 13.12
CA ASP A 296 -47.67 31.56 12.79
C ASP A 296 -46.43 31.71 11.90
N LEU A 297 -46.44 32.65 10.93
CA LEU A 297 -45.24 33.02 10.17
C LEU A 297 -44.13 33.51 11.10
N ARG A 298 -44.40 34.51 11.96
CA ARG A 298 -43.42 35.00 12.95
C ARG A 298 -42.88 33.89 13.84
N ARG A 299 -43.76 33.00 14.32
CA ARG A 299 -43.35 31.86 15.14
C ARG A 299 -42.48 30.86 14.37
N SER A 300 -42.67 30.74 13.05
CA SER A 300 -41.78 29.96 12.18
C SER A 300 -40.46 30.70 11.90
N GLU A 301 -40.46 32.03 11.75
CA GLU A 301 -39.26 32.87 11.61
C GLU A 301 -38.40 32.80 12.89
N ASP A 302 -39.01 32.95 14.07
CA ASP A 302 -38.38 32.82 15.39
C ASP A 302 -37.77 31.41 15.57
N ALA A 303 -38.52 30.35 15.20
CA ALA A 303 -38.05 28.96 15.30
C ALA A 303 -36.92 28.65 14.30
N VAL A 304 -36.94 29.23 13.10
CA VAL A 304 -35.82 29.13 12.14
C VAL A 304 -34.59 29.84 12.70
N ALA A 305 -34.73 31.04 13.28
CA ALA A 305 -33.61 31.76 13.90
C ALA A 305 -33.01 31.02 15.12
N GLU A 306 -33.84 30.34 15.93
CA GLU A 306 -33.37 29.47 17.01
C GLU A 306 -32.60 28.26 16.48
N LEU A 307 -33.12 27.58 15.45
CA LEU A 307 -32.45 26.46 14.78
C LEU A 307 -31.15 26.87 14.06
N GLU A 308 -31.11 28.03 13.42
CA GLU A 308 -29.89 28.60 12.82
C GLU A 308 -28.83 28.87 13.89
N SER A 309 -29.24 29.45 15.03
CA SER A 309 -28.34 29.71 16.17
C SER A 309 -27.81 28.42 16.80
N ASP A 310 -28.63 27.38 16.93
CA ASP A 310 -28.17 26.07 17.43
C ASP A 310 -27.27 25.34 16.42
N ASN A 311 -27.53 25.49 15.11
CA ASN A 311 -26.65 24.97 14.08
C ASN A 311 -25.27 25.68 14.09
N GLU A 312 -25.24 27.00 14.29
CA GLU A 312 -24.00 27.76 14.50
C GLU A 312 -23.22 27.28 15.74
N LYS A 313 -23.90 27.04 16.87
CA LYS A 313 -23.28 26.46 18.09
C LYS A 313 -22.73 25.05 17.86
N LEU A 314 -23.44 24.21 17.10
CA LEU A 314 -23.00 22.85 16.76
C LEU A 314 -21.79 22.88 15.80
N LEU A 315 -21.77 23.79 14.82
CA LEU A 315 -20.63 24.01 13.93
C LEU A 315 -19.41 24.53 14.70
N GLN A 316 -19.58 25.51 15.59
CA GLN A 316 -18.54 26.00 16.51
C GLN A 316 -17.95 24.85 17.35
N SER A 317 -18.82 24.00 17.93
CA SER A 317 -18.39 22.83 18.71
C SER A 317 -17.71 21.75 17.85
N ALA A 318 -18.12 21.56 16.60
CA ALA A 318 -17.46 20.66 15.66
C ALA A 318 -16.05 21.16 15.28
N ASP A 319 -15.90 22.47 15.09
CA ASP A 319 -14.61 23.09 14.78
C ASP A 319 -13.65 23.08 15.99
N ASP A 320 -14.15 23.30 17.21
CA ASP A 320 -13.34 23.23 18.44
C ASP A 320 -12.96 21.78 18.82
N THR A 321 -13.84 20.80 18.59
CA THR A 321 -13.47 19.38 18.74
C THR A 321 -12.50 18.92 17.64
N LYS A 322 -12.62 19.42 16.41
CA LYS A 322 -11.64 19.20 15.34
C LYS A 322 -10.27 19.80 15.69
N ARG A 323 -10.20 21.04 16.20
CA ARG A 323 -8.95 21.64 16.72
C ARG A 323 -8.33 20.77 17.82
N LYS A 324 -9.15 20.25 18.74
CA LYS A 324 -8.71 19.33 19.80
C LYS A 324 -8.15 18.01 19.24
N ILE A 325 -8.73 17.48 18.15
CA ILE A 325 -8.21 16.30 17.43
C ILE A 325 -6.86 16.63 16.78
N GLU A 326 -6.73 17.76 16.08
CA GLU A 326 -5.47 18.18 15.45
C GLU A 326 -4.34 18.42 16.47
N GLU A 327 -4.65 18.95 17.66
CA GLU A 327 -3.70 19.06 18.78
C GLU A 327 -3.28 17.68 19.31
N LEU A 328 -4.22 16.75 19.49
CA LEU A 328 -3.94 15.39 19.96
C LEU A 328 -3.14 14.59 18.91
N GLN A 329 -3.38 14.81 17.61
CA GLN A 329 -2.60 14.24 16.53
C GLN A 329 -1.15 14.75 16.55
N LYS A 330 -0.93 16.07 16.67
CA LYS A 330 0.42 16.65 16.81
C LYS A 330 1.14 16.09 18.04
N SER A 331 0.45 15.98 19.18
CA SER A 331 1.02 15.39 20.40
C SER A 331 1.33 13.89 20.24
N ALA A 332 0.51 13.14 19.51
CA ALA A 332 0.78 11.74 19.20
C ALA A 332 1.98 11.58 18.25
N GLU A 333 2.12 12.45 17.24
CA GLU A 333 3.32 12.48 16.40
C GLU A 333 4.59 12.86 17.16
N GLU A 334 4.49 13.77 18.13
CA GLU A 334 5.61 14.10 19.03
C GLU A 334 5.98 12.90 19.90
N ALA A 335 4.99 12.16 20.41
CA ALA A 335 5.20 10.93 21.17
C ALA A 335 5.84 9.81 20.33
N THR A 336 5.50 9.66 19.04
CA THR A 336 6.19 8.71 18.16
C THR A 336 7.62 9.17 17.86
N LYS A 337 7.83 10.44 17.49
CA LYS A 337 9.18 11.00 17.26
C LYS A 337 10.10 10.82 18.49
N LEU A 338 9.58 10.98 19.71
CA LEU A 338 10.31 10.73 20.96
C LEU A 338 10.56 9.22 21.21
N LYS A 339 9.60 8.35 20.89
CA LYS A 339 9.79 6.88 20.96
C LYS A 339 10.88 6.41 20.00
N ASP A 340 10.88 6.92 18.77
CA ASP A 340 11.87 6.58 17.75
C ASP A 340 13.28 7.02 18.17
N GLN A 341 13.41 8.22 18.75
CA GLN A 341 14.67 8.69 19.37
C GLN A 341 15.11 7.79 20.53
N ILE A 342 14.20 7.35 21.40
CA ILE A 342 14.51 6.41 22.49
C ILE A 342 14.99 5.06 21.93
N GLU A 343 14.45 4.60 20.81
CA GLU A 343 14.87 3.37 20.14
C GLU A 343 16.23 3.54 19.43
N GLU A 344 16.52 4.69 18.82
CA GLU A 344 17.87 5.02 18.35
C GLU A 344 18.89 5.04 19.50
N TYR A 345 18.56 5.69 20.63
CA TYR A 345 19.43 5.72 21.81
C TYR A 345 19.62 4.33 22.43
N ARG A 346 18.62 3.45 22.41
CA ARG A 346 18.77 2.03 22.79
C ARG A 346 19.74 1.30 21.86
N HIS A 347 19.60 1.45 20.54
CA HIS A 347 20.54 0.84 19.59
C HIS A 347 21.94 1.49 19.64
N ALA A 348 22.08 2.73 20.09
CA ALA A 348 23.37 3.33 20.42
C ALA A 348 23.97 2.70 21.69
N ALA A 349 23.20 2.57 22.76
CA ALA A 349 23.61 1.93 24.01
C ALA A 349 24.00 0.46 23.81
N GLU A 350 23.24 -0.32 23.01
CA GLU A 350 23.61 -1.69 22.65
C GLU A 350 24.94 -1.78 21.88
N ARG A 351 25.19 -0.85 20.95
CA ARG A 351 26.47 -0.78 20.22
C ARG A 351 27.62 -0.45 21.16
N LEU A 352 27.40 0.48 22.09
CA LEU A 352 28.38 0.81 23.13
C LEU A 352 28.63 -0.38 24.07
N GLN A 353 27.61 -1.10 24.53
CA GLN A 353 27.77 -2.31 25.34
C GLN A 353 28.53 -3.42 24.59
N LYS A 354 28.25 -3.61 23.29
CA LYS A 354 28.98 -4.56 22.44
C LYS A 354 30.46 -4.15 22.27
N ALA A 355 30.75 -2.85 22.21
CA ALA A 355 32.11 -2.31 22.19
C ALA A 355 32.81 -2.40 23.56
N GLU A 356 32.12 -2.12 24.67
CA GLU A 356 32.63 -2.26 26.03
C GLU A 356 32.98 -3.72 26.34
N ASN A 357 32.08 -4.66 26.04
CA ASN A 357 32.30 -6.10 26.17
C ASN A 357 33.46 -6.60 25.27
N ALA A 358 33.84 -5.85 24.22
CA ALA A 358 35.03 -6.14 23.42
C ALA A 358 36.29 -5.52 24.05
N ILE A 359 36.22 -4.27 24.51
CA ILE A 359 37.30 -3.58 25.26
C ILE A 359 37.66 -4.37 26.52
N GLU A 360 36.70 -4.90 27.27
CA GLU A 360 36.94 -5.74 28.44
C GLU A 360 37.66 -7.04 28.07
N LYS A 361 37.28 -7.69 26.96
CA LYS A 361 38.01 -8.87 26.43
C LYS A 361 39.44 -8.53 26.00
N TYR A 362 39.67 -7.37 25.40
CA TYR A 362 41.03 -6.91 25.07
C TYR A 362 41.83 -6.52 26.31
N LYS A 363 41.20 -5.90 27.32
CA LYS A 363 41.80 -5.58 28.62
C LYS A 363 42.21 -6.84 29.35
N LYS A 364 41.32 -7.85 29.45
CA LYS A 364 41.64 -9.14 30.06
C LYS A 364 42.79 -9.84 29.34
N LYS A 365 42.82 -9.84 28.00
CA LYS A 365 43.98 -10.36 27.23
C LYS A 365 45.27 -9.57 27.45
N LEU A 366 45.19 -8.27 27.72
CA LEU A 366 46.34 -7.44 28.05
C LEU A 366 46.84 -7.70 29.48
N GLU A 367 45.93 -7.97 30.42
CA GLU A 367 46.21 -8.40 31.80
C GLU A 367 46.83 -9.81 31.81
N GLU A 368 46.21 -10.79 31.14
CA GLU A 368 46.77 -12.15 30.89
C GLU A 368 48.16 -12.05 30.24
N GLY A 369 48.31 -11.21 29.21
CA GLY A 369 49.60 -10.94 28.56
C GLY A 369 50.58 -10.14 29.41
N ALA A 370 50.17 -9.50 30.52
CA ALA A 370 51.06 -8.89 31.50
C ALA A 370 51.48 -9.93 32.56
N ASP A 371 50.57 -10.81 32.98
CA ASP A 371 50.87 -11.91 33.90
C ASP A 371 51.79 -12.95 33.27
N ILE A 372 51.62 -13.30 32.00
CA ILE A 372 52.59 -14.14 31.26
C ILE A 372 53.97 -13.47 31.24
N ARG A 373 54.06 -12.15 31.10
CA ARG A 373 55.35 -11.42 31.17
C ARG A 373 55.94 -11.36 32.60
N ARG A 374 55.10 -11.32 33.64
CA ARG A 374 55.54 -11.45 35.04
C ARG A 374 56.05 -12.87 35.35
N GLN A 375 55.35 -13.89 34.86
CA GLN A 375 55.74 -15.30 34.97
C GLN A 375 57.04 -15.57 34.20
N LEU A 376 57.14 -15.10 32.95
CA LEU A 376 58.37 -15.19 32.16
C LEU A 376 59.54 -14.54 32.90
N LYS A 377 59.37 -13.30 33.39
CA LYS A 377 60.43 -12.66 34.19
C LYS A 377 60.76 -13.46 35.45
N SER A 378 59.77 -13.98 36.17
CA SER A 378 60.02 -14.80 37.36
C SER A 378 60.81 -16.08 37.04
N LEU A 379 60.61 -16.66 35.85
CA LEU A 379 61.38 -17.82 35.36
C LEU A 379 62.78 -17.42 34.86
N GLU A 380 62.92 -16.22 34.27
CA GLU A 380 64.22 -15.63 33.91
C GLU A 380 65.06 -15.32 35.16
N ASP A 381 64.46 -14.69 36.17
CA ASP A 381 65.07 -14.38 37.47
C ASP A 381 65.45 -15.70 38.19
N GLN A 382 64.59 -16.73 38.20
CA GLN A 382 64.91 -18.06 38.76
C GLN A 382 66.02 -18.79 37.98
N ASN A 383 66.03 -18.70 36.65
CA ASN A 383 67.08 -19.30 35.83
C ASN A 383 68.43 -18.57 36.04
N ALA A 384 68.40 -17.25 36.22
CA ALA A 384 69.56 -16.48 36.64
C ALA A 384 70.05 -16.94 38.03
N GLU A 385 69.17 -17.09 39.03
CA GLU A 385 69.54 -17.66 40.34
C GLU A 385 70.14 -19.07 40.24
N LEU A 386 69.64 -19.93 39.36
CA LEU A 386 70.17 -21.27 39.12
C LEU A 386 71.56 -21.24 38.45
N VAL A 387 71.78 -20.34 37.48
CA VAL A 387 73.10 -20.10 36.88
C VAL A 387 74.08 -19.55 37.93
N ASP A 388 73.64 -18.59 38.75
CA ASP A 388 74.44 -18.00 39.83
C ASP A 388 74.78 -19.03 40.92
N ARG A 389 73.87 -19.99 41.18
CA ARG A 389 74.08 -21.12 42.08
C ARG A 389 75.05 -22.15 41.48
N ASN A 390 74.92 -22.46 40.19
CA ASN A 390 75.84 -23.35 39.49
C ASN A 390 77.25 -22.74 39.43
N ALA A 391 77.40 -21.43 39.16
CA ALA A 391 78.69 -20.75 39.23
C ALA A 391 79.32 -20.84 40.64
N LYS A 392 78.53 -20.65 41.71
CA LYS A 392 79.00 -20.82 43.09
C LYS A 392 79.39 -22.26 43.40
N LEU A 393 78.63 -23.26 42.93
CA LEU A 393 78.95 -24.69 43.05
C LEU A 393 80.19 -25.08 42.23
N GLU A 394 80.39 -24.49 41.06
CA GLU A 394 81.63 -24.64 40.29
C GLU A 394 82.82 -24.02 41.01
N ASP A 395 82.67 -22.87 41.66
CA ASP A 395 83.74 -22.22 42.42
C ASP A 395 84.00 -22.93 43.77
N GLU A 396 83.02 -23.65 44.32
CA GLU A 396 83.22 -24.64 45.37
C GLU A 396 83.95 -25.87 44.84
N TYR A 397 83.58 -26.38 43.67
CA TYR A 397 84.26 -27.49 43.02
C TYR A 397 85.70 -27.15 42.66
N LYS A 398 85.98 -25.95 42.12
CA LYS A 398 87.34 -25.43 41.86
C LYS A 398 88.15 -25.31 43.16
N ARG A 399 87.54 -24.88 44.27
CA ARG A 399 88.19 -24.87 45.60
C ARG A 399 88.48 -26.27 46.13
N VAL A 400 87.53 -27.21 46.05
CA VAL A 400 87.73 -28.62 46.43
C VAL A 400 88.80 -29.28 45.54
N PHE A 401 88.82 -28.96 44.25
CA PHE A 401 89.84 -29.41 43.31
C PHE A 401 91.22 -28.79 43.60
N ALA A 402 91.29 -27.55 44.09
CA ALA A 402 92.55 -26.96 44.57
C ALA A 402 93.11 -27.67 45.82
N PHE A 403 92.26 -28.35 46.61
CA PHE A 403 92.70 -29.26 47.67
C PHE A 403 93.10 -30.67 47.16
N LYS A 404 92.83 -31.03 45.89
CA LYS A 404 93.21 -32.35 45.34
C LYS A 404 94.73 -32.56 45.31
N PRO A 405 95.58 -31.62 44.83
CA PRO A 405 97.03 -31.73 44.96
C PRO A 405 97.52 -31.86 46.41
N LEU A 406 96.87 -31.17 47.36
CA LEU A 406 97.21 -31.28 48.78
C LEU A 406 96.84 -32.67 49.32
N MET A 407 95.65 -33.18 49.02
CA MET A 407 95.21 -34.53 49.37
C MET A 407 96.13 -35.60 48.77
N ASP A 408 96.55 -35.45 47.51
CA ASP A 408 97.46 -36.39 46.86
C ASP A 408 98.90 -36.26 47.42
N SER A 409 99.32 -35.06 47.86
CA SER A 409 100.58 -34.90 48.59
C SER A 409 100.54 -35.59 49.96
N TYR A 410 99.41 -35.53 50.68
CA TYR A 410 99.24 -36.30 51.92
C TYR A 410 99.19 -37.81 51.65
N LYS A 411 98.56 -38.26 50.56
CA LYS A 411 98.63 -39.67 50.14
C LYS A 411 100.05 -40.10 49.79
N SER A 412 100.84 -39.26 49.13
CA SER A 412 102.26 -39.53 48.88
C SER A 412 103.06 -39.59 50.18
N GLN A 413 102.81 -38.67 51.13
CA GLN A 413 103.47 -38.70 52.45
C GLN A 413 103.07 -39.95 53.26
N ILE A 414 101.81 -40.39 53.19
CA ILE A 414 101.35 -41.64 53.80
C ILE A 414 102.06 -42.83 53.13
N ALA A 415 102.08 -42.93 51.80
CA ALA A 415 102.79 -43.98 51.08
C ALA A 415 104.31 -43.98 51.35
N ASP A 416 104.93 -42.80 51.50
CA ASP A 416 106.32 -42.64 51.91
C ASP A 416 106.58 -43.09 53.35
N LEU A 417 105.63 -42.85 54.27
CA LEU A 417 105.70 -43.29 55.66
C LEU A 417 105.43 -44.80 55.79
N GLU A 418 104.50 -45.35 55.02
CA GLU A 418 104.25 -46.79 54.88
C GLU A 418 105.46 -47.49 54.26
N SER A 419 106.07 -46.91 53.22
CA SER A 419 107.34 -47.35 52.62
C SER A 419 108.48 -47.35 53.65
N LYS A 420 108.68 -46.24 54.38
CA LYS A 420 109.67 -46.15 55.46
C LYS A 420 109.40 -47.14 56.58
N SER A 421 108.14 -47.32 56.99
CA SER A 421 107.75 -48.31 58.00
C SER A 421 108.01 -49.74 57.51
N SER A 422 107.68 -50.04 56.25
CA SER A 422 107.95 -51.33 55.61
C SER A 422 109.44 -51.62 55.49
N ASN A 423 110.26 -50.60 55.20
CA ASN A 423 111.72 -50.73 55.15
C ASN A 423 112.34 -50.87 56.55
N LEU A 424 111.94 -50.05 57.53
CA LEU A 424 112.34 -50.25 58.94
C LEU A 424 111.91 -51.63 59.46
N GLN A 425 110.77 -52.17 59.00
CA GLN A 425 110.32 -53.53 59.33
C GLN A 425 111.18 -54.60 58.63
N ARG A 426 111.68 -54.36 57.40
CA ARG A 426 112.68 -55.21 56.75
C ARG A 426 114.02 -55.15 57.49
N ASP A 427 114.51 -53.97 57.82
CA ASP A 427 115.79 -53.76 58.51
C ASP A 427 115.78 -54.34 59.94
N LEU A 428 114.65 -54.26 60.63
CA LEU A 428 114.43 -54.91 61.91
C LEU A 428 114.34 -56.44 61.76
N ALA A 429 113.81 -56.95 60.64
CA ALA A 429 113.81 -58.38 60.35
C ALA A 429 115.20 -58.92 59.94
N THR A 430 115.99 -58.19 59.14
CA THR A 430 117.37 -58.57 58.82
C THR A 430 118.26 -58.48 60.05
N SER A 431 118.15 -57.43 60.86
CA SER A 431 118.89 -57.32 62.13
C SER A 431 118.51 -58.43 63.12
N LYS A 432 117.24 -58.83 63.19
CA LYS A 432 116.82 -60.03 63.94
C LYS A 432 117.41 -61.32 63.37
N TYR A 433 117.44 -61.48 62.05
CA TYR A 433 118.04 -62.65 61.41
C TYR A 433 119.57 -62.71 61.61
N GLU A 434 120.25 -61.56 61.60
CA GLU A 434 121.67 -61.45 61.94
C GLU A 434 121.90 -61.78 63.42
N GLN A 435 121.07 -61.27 64.33
CA GLN A 435 121.10 -61.62 65.75
C GLN A 435 120.85 -63.12 65.98
N GLU A 436 119.90 -63.72 65.27
CA GLU A 436 119.61 -65.16 65.32
C GLU A 436 120.76 -65.99 64.71
N GLN A 437 121.38 -65.53 63.62
CA GLN A 437 122.57 -66.16 63.04
C GLN A 437 123.78 -66.06 63.99
N ILE A 438 123.95 -64.94 64.70
CA ILE A 438 124.98 -64.78 65.74
C ILE A 438 124.68 -65.69 66.93
N LEU A 439 123.44 -65.77 67.40
CA LEU A 439 123.04 -66.70 68.47
C LEU A 439 123.16 -68.17 68.04
N SER A 440 122.93 -68.50 66.77
CA SER A 440 123.15 -69.83 66.20
C SER A 440 124.64 -70.18 66.13
N ARG A 441 125.49 -69.24 65.69
CA ARG A 441 126.96 -69.39 65.75
C ARG A 441 127.49 -69.47 67.18
N LEU A 442 126.92 -68.71 68.12
CA LEU A 442 127.24 -68.78 69.54
C LEU A 442 126.90 -70.17 70.08
N LYS A 443 125.67 -70.65 69.88
CA LYS A 443 125.24 -72.01 70.25
C LYS A 443 126.10 -73.10 69.60
N ALA A 444 126.53 -72.92 68.34
CA ALA A 444 127.43 -73.85 67.67
C ALA A 444 128.84 -73.85 68.29
N SER A 445 129.36 -72.68 68.69
CA SER A 445 130.64 -72.57 69.40
C SER A 445 130.57 -73.04 70.86
N GLU A 446 129.42 -72.86 71.52
CA GLU A 446 129.13 -73.40 72.84
C GLU A 446 128.96 -74.92 72.80
N ALA A 447 128.33 -75.46 71.75
CA ALA A 447 128.26 -76.90 71.49
C ALA A 447 129.64 -77.48 71.15
N GLN A 448 130.47 -76.77 70.36
CA GLN A 448 131.86 -77.16 70.12
C GLN A 448 132.66 -77.16 71.43
N ARG A 449 132.51 -76.14 72.28
CA ARG A 449 133.12 -76.13 73.63
C ARG A 449 132.55 -77.19 74.56
N ALA A 450 131.29 -77.58 74.39
CA ALA A 450 130.69 -78.69 75.13
C ALA A 450 131.32 -80.02 74.68
N THR A 451 131.48 -80.26 73.37
CA THR A 451 132.18 -81.44 72.86
C THR A 451 133.68 -81.42 73.18
N GLU A 452 134.36 -80.27 73.15
CA GLU A 452 135.75 -80.12 73.61
C GLU A 452 135.85 -80.38 75.13
N LYS A 453 134.84 -79.99 75.91
CA LYS A 453 134.75 -80.28 77.34
C LYS A 453 134.46 -81.76 77.61
N GLU A 454 133.59 -82.39 76.82
CA GLU A 454 133.31 -83.84 76.87
C GLU A 454 134.52 -84.65 76.41
N GLU A 455 135.28 -84.19 75.41
CA GLU A 455 136.58 -84.75 75.03
C GLU A 455 137.62 -84.56 76.15
N MET A 456 137.68 -83.40 76.80
CA MET A 456 138.54 -83.15 77.96
C MET A 456 138.10 -83.94 79.21
N GLU A 457 136.81 -84.26 79.35
CA GLU A 457 136.29 -85.14 80.39
C GLU A 457 136.62 -86.60 80.05
N LEU A 458 136.49 -87.03 78.80
CA LEU A 458 136.99 -88.32 78.31
C LEU A 458 138.51 -88.45 78.46
N TYR A 459 139.30 -87.39 78.27
CA TYR A 459 140.75 -87.41 78.55
C TYR A 459 141.03 -87.48 80.06
N GLN A 460 140.21 -86.84 80.91
CA GLN A 460 140.32 -86.97 82.37
C GLN A 460 139.87 -88.34 82.88
N GLU A 461 138.85 -88.94 82.26
CA GLU A 461 138.45 -90.32 82.49
C GLU A 461 139.54 -91.27 82.03
N ARG A 462 140.15 -91.04 80.86
CA ARG A 462 141.32 -91.79 80.40
C ARG A 462 142.50 -91.71 81.36
N ILE A 463 142.67 -90.59 82.07
CA ILE A 463 143.69 -90.43 83.12
C ILE A 463 143.28 -91.19 84.38
N LYS A 464 142.01 -91.12 84.82
CA LYS A 464 141.49 -91.87 85.99
C LYS A 464 141.50 -93.39 85.77
N GLU A 465 141.18 -93.86 84.55
CA GLU A 465 141.29 -95.25 84.10
C GLU A 465 142.75 -95.77 84.13
N LEU A 466 143.75 -94.88 84.10
CA LEU A 466 145.16 -95.25 84.13
C LEU A 466 145.78 -95.31 85.54
N GLU A 467 145.02 -94.97 86.59
CA GLU A 467 145.51 -95.05 87.99
C GLU A 467 145.13 -96.34 88.72
N LEU A 468 144.23 -97.18 88.19
CA LEU A 468 143.86 -98.50 88.77
C LEU A 468 143.64 -99.63 87.72
N GLY A 469 144.71 -100.04 87.03
CA GLY A 469 144.99 -101.39 86.49
C GLY A 469 143.99 -102.14 85.57
N GLY A 470 144.38 -102.78 84.47
CA GLY A 470 145.72 -102.89 83.85
C GLY A 470 146.01 -104.27 83.22
N ASP A 471 145.64 -104.48 81.94
CA ASP A 471 146.17 -105.50 81.00
C ASP A 471 145.52 -105.32 79.60
N ALA A 472 145.97 -105.96 78.50
CA ALA A 472 147.23 -105.75 77.76
C ALA A 472 147.10 -106.25 76.28
N SER A 473 147.85 -105.65 75.33
CA SER A 473 147.92 -106.02 73.87
C SER A 473 146.62 -105.73 73.06
N GLY A 474 146.58 -105.47 71.73
CA GLY A 474 147.56 -105.39 70.62
C GLY A 474 146.83 -105.18 69.26
N THR A 475 147.40 -105.09 68.04
CA THR A 475 148.79 -104.91 67.55
C THR A 475 148.80 -104.60 66.01
N GLN A 476 149.36 -103.45 65.58
CA GLN A 476 149.63 -102.97 64.18
C GLN A 476 148.42 -102.65 63.26
N ARG A 477 148.37 -101.67 62.32
CA ARG A 477 149.30 -100.77 61.54
C ARG A 477 149.87 -101.28 60.19
N LYS A 478 149.52 -100.58 59.09
CA LYS A 478 150.32 -100.09 57.90
C LYS A 478 149.49 -100.13 56.60
N LYS A 479 149.77 -99.40 55.50
CA LYS A 479 150.39 -98.05 55.24
C LYS A 479 150.37 -97.79 53.71
N LEU A 480 150.03 -96.57 53.25
CA LEU A 480 150.19 -96.06 51.85
C LEU A 480 149.26 -96.77 50.82
N VAL A 481 148.84 -96.21 49.66
CA VAL A 481 149.57 -95.53 48.57
C VAL A 481 148.64 -94.59 47.74
N SER A 482 149.08 -93.34 47.51
CA SER A 482 148.98 -92.48 46.29
C SER A 482 147.66 -92.19 45.51
N ARG A 483 147.74 -91.06 44.77
CA ARG A 483 147.16 -90.69 43.46
C ARG A 483 145.93 -89.76 43.36
N ASN A 484 146.15 -88.69 42.58
CA ASN A 484 145.22 -87.77 41.91
C ASN A 484 144.21 -88.56 41.05
N SER A 485 143.02 -88.03 40.71
CA SER A 485 142.79 -86.88 39.78
C SER A 485 141.54 -86.05 40.15
N ASN A 486 141.36 -84.76 39.78
CA ASN A 486 141.36 -84.12 38.44
C ASN A 486 140.32 -84.74 37.48
N ALA A 487 139.64 -84.01 36.57
CA ALA A 487 139.55 -82.56 36.23
C ALA A 487 138.23 -82.33 35.44
N SER A 488 137.51 -81.21 35.53
CA SER A 488 137.69 -79.89 34.87
C SER A 488 137.71 -79.87 33.34
N ALA A 489 136.80 -79.08 32.74
CA ALA A 489 136.97 -78.17 31.58
C ALA A 489 135.68 -77.28 31.52
N ASN A 490 135.68 -75.94 31.52
CA ASN A 490 136.20 -74.96 30.53
C ASN A 490 135.80 -75.31 29.09
N GLY A 491 134.96 -74.54 28.40
CA GLY A 491 135.21 -73.20 27.84
C GLY A 491 135.16 -73.33 26.29
N VAL A 492 135.05 -72.31 25.43
CA VAL A 492 135.08 -70.83 25.48
C VAL A 492 134.37 -70.27 24.22
N ASP A 493 134.09 -68.96 24.15
CA ASP A 493 133.70 -68.17 22.94
C ASP A 493 132.45 -68.62 22.12
N GLY A 494 131.87 -67.84 21.18
CA GLY A 494 132.04 -66.43 20.82
C GLY A 494 131.41 -66.06 19.45
N LEU A 495 131.16 -64.76 19.24
CA LEU A 495 130.86 -64.05 17.96
C LEU A 495 129.51 -64.25 17.20
N VAL A 496 128.76 -63.14 17.05
CA VAL A 496 128.36 -62.40 15.81
C VAL A 496 127.59 -63.10 14.65
N ALA A 497 126.62 -62.35 14.06
CA ALA A 497 125.93 -62.53 12.76
C ALA A 497 124.90 -63.70 12.65
N ALA A 498 123.93 -63.75 11.72
CA ALA A 498 123.18 -62.72 10.98
C ALA A 498 121.96 -63.38 10.25
N ASP A 499 120.86 -62.62 10.07
CA ASP A 499 120.04 -62.49 8.84
C ASP A 499 119.31 -63.70 8.17
N ALA A 500 118.42 -63.38 7.21
CA ALA A 500 117.97 -64.19 6.06
C ALA A 500 116.93 -65.35 6.22
N SER A 501 115.69 -64.97 6.55
CA SER A 501 114.49 -65.11 5.66
C SER A 501 113.98 -66.46 5.08
N ARG A 502 112.63 -66.57 4.98
CA ARG A 502 111.82 -67.43 4.07
C ARG A 502 111.81 -68.95 4.42
N ALA A 503 110.83 -69.76 4.01
CA ALA A 503 109.71 -69.55 3.07
C ALA A 503 108.37 -70.19 3.54
N SER A 504 107.31 -69.89 2.77
CA SER A 504 105.90 -70.32 2.86
C SER A 504 105.64 -71.84 2.75
N ALA A 505 104.35 -72.20 2.93
CA ALA A 505 103.63 -73.45 2.62
C ALA A 505 103.16 -74.26 3.86
N ASP A 506 102.02 -74.97 3.87
CA ASP A 506 100.78 -74.87 3.06
C ASP A 506 99.67 -75.77 3.66
N ASN A 507 98.41 -75.30 3.66
CA ASN A 507 97.13 -76.04 3.90
C ASN A 507 96.91 -76.90 5.19
N GLY A 508 95.63 -77.18 5.49
CA GLY A 508 95.14 -77.89 6.69
C GLY A 508 94.58 -76.93 7.76
N ASP A 509 93.30 -76.94 8.18
CA ASP A 509 92.23 -77.97 8.10
C ASP A 509 92.60 -79.29 8.82
N ASP A 510 91.82 -79.85 9.74
CA ASP A 510 90.57 -79.42 10.42
C ASP A 510 90.45 -80.22 11.74
N LEU A 511 89.88 -79.66 12.82
CA LEU A 511 89.72 -80.37 14.12
C LEU A 511 88.50 -79.90 14.94
N GLU A 512 87.50 -80.78 15.02
CA GLU A 512 86.48 -80.87 16.08
C GLU A 512 87.05 -81.49 17.36
N ASP A 513 86.35 -81.31 18.50
CA ASP A 513 86.32 -82.10 19.76
C ASP A 513 87.65 -82.60 20.41
N ASP A 514 87.86 -82.65 21.72
CA ASP A 514 86.96 -82.77 22.90
C ASP A 514 87.76 -82.31 24.15
N ASP A 515 87.11 -82.10 25.32
CA ASP A 515 87.83 -82.27 26.61
C ASP A 515 86.93 -82.39 27.87
N LEU A 516 87.25 -83.41 28.70
CA LEU A 516 87.00 -83.57 30.15
C LEU A 516 85.52 -83.64 30.65
N LEU A 517 85.11 -84.63 31.47
CA LEU A 517 85.79 -85.13 32.68
C LEU A 517 85.52 -86.61 33.05
N ASP A 518 86.60 -87.28 33.50
CA ASP A 518 86.73 -88.14 34.70
C ASP A 518 85.84 -89.41 34.88
N ARG A 519 86.49 -90.60 34.99
CA ARG A 519 86.53 -91.48 36.21
C ARG A 519 86.94 -92.95 35.96
N SER A 520 88.25 -93.22 35.85
CA SER A 520 88.92 -94.46 36.32
C SER A 520 90.43 -94.39 36.06
N GLY A 521 91.32 -95.09 36.77
CA GLY A 521 91.11 -95.98 37.92
C GLY A 521 91.62 -97.40 37.65
N GLU A 522 92.86 -97.66 38.07
CA GLU A 522 93.54 -98.97 38.15
C GLU A 522 94.04 -99.60 36.83
N LEU A 523 95.09 -100.44 36.96
CA LEU A 523 95.63 -101.41 35.96
C LEU A 523 96.44 -100.91 34.74
N GLU A 524 97.55 -100.18 34.95
CA GLU A 524 98.79 -100.48 34.18
C GLU A 524 100.15 -100.09 34.84
N ASP A 525 100.18 -99.39 35.98
CA ASP A 525 101.41 -99.06 36.74
C ASP A 525 102.00 -100.27 37.51
N ALA A 526 102.24 -101.38 36.81
CA ALA A 526 102.62 -102.66 37.41
C ALA A 526 103.68 -103.49 36.66
N LEU A 527 104.00 -103.17 35.39
CA LEU A 527 104.80 -104.07 34.53
C LEU A 527 105.88 -103.40 33.64
N SER A 528 106.66 -102.45 34.16
CA SER A 528 108.11 -102.37 33.81
C SER A 528 108.90 -101.50 34.80
N GLY A 529 109.93 -102.10 35.43
CA GLY A 529 110.70 -101.44 36.48
C GLY A 529 111.76 -100.47 35.95
N THR A 530 111.58 -99.16 36.18
CA THR A 530 112.62 -98.13 36.03
C THR A 530 113.39 -97.94 37.35
N THR A 531 114.69 -97.66 37.29
CA THR A 531 115.53 -97.70 38.51
C THR A 531 115.46 -96.40 39.32
N MET A 532 115.73 -96.49 40.63
CA MET A 532 115.75 -95.34 41.54
C MET A 532 116.79 -94.26 41.18
N THR A 533 117.77 -94.63 40.35
CA THR A 533 118.73 -93.72 39.71
C THR A 533 118.16 -93.03 38.47
N ASP A 534 117.44 -93.74 37.61
CA ASP A 534 116.80 -93.16 36.41
C ASP A 534 115.72 -92.17 36.81
N LEU A 535 114.89 -92.52 37.79
CA LEU A 535 113.90 -91.63 38.41
C LEU A 535 114.57 -90.33 38.92
N LYS A 536 115.74 -90.40 39.55
CA LYS A 536 116.49 -89.20 39.99
C LYS A 536 117.10 -88.39 38.84
N ILE A 537 117.41 -89.02 37.71
CA ILE A 537 117.91 -88.34 36.51
C ILE A 537 116.76 -87.68 35.76
N GLN A 538 115.62 -88.36 35.58
CA GLN A 538 114.40 -87.80 35.03
C GLN A 538 113.88 -86.65 35.91
N VAL A 539 113.78 -86.81 37.23
CA VAL A 539 113.39 -85.71 38.14
C VAL A 539 114.33 -84.50 38.00
N ARG A 540 115.64 -84.69 37.82
CA ARG A 540 116.59 -83.57 37.60
C ARG A 540 116.56 -83.00 36.18
N LYS A 541 116.18 -83.78 35.16
CA LYS A 541 115.99 -83.31 33.79
C LYS A 541 114.71 -82.49 33.71
N LEU A 542 113.59 -83.09 34.13
CA LEU A 542 112.28 -82.45 34.26
C LEU A 542 112.33 -81.21 35.14
N ALA A 543 113.10 -81.20 36.25
CA ALA A 543 113.26 -80.00 37.07
C ALA A 543 113.93 -78.83 36.34
N ARG A 544 114.95 -79.09 35.49
CA ARG A 544 115.57 -78.03 34.66
C ARG A 544 114.67 -77.61 33.50
N GLU A 545 113.89 -78.54 32.95
CA GLU A 545 112.91 -78.23 31.91
C GLU A 545 111.75 -77.39 32.50
N LEU A 546 111.34 -77.65 33.75
CA LEU A 546 110.44 -76.80 34.55
C LEU A 546 111.04 -75.43 34.85
N GLU A 547 112.33 -75.34 35.15
CA GLU A 547 113.01 -74.07 35.43
C GLU A 547 113.20 -73.24 34.16
N ALA A 548 113.53 -73.87 33.03
CA ALA A 548 113.59 -73.23 31.71
C ALA A 548 112.22 -72.74 31.23
N ALA A 549 111.16 -73.54 31.39
CA ALA A 549 109.79 -73.12 31.09
C ALA A 549 109.36 -71.94 31.97
N LYS A 550 109.69 -71.96 33.27
CA LYS A 550 109.44 -70.83 34.19
C LYS A 550 110.27 -69.58 33.89
N ALA A 551 111.38 -69.71 33.16
CA ALA A 551 112.20 -68.57 32.75
C ALA A 551 111.67 -67.86 31.49
N ASN A 552 110.80 -68.50 30.68
CA ASN A 552 110.38 -67.94 29.39
C ASN A 552 109.29 -66.87 29.54
N LYS A 553 109.69 -65.67 29.95
CA LYS A 553 108.81 -64.51 30.15
C LYS A 553 108.01 -64.10 28.91
N ALA A 554 108.49 -64.45 27.70
CA ALA A 554 107.73 -64.24 26.48
C ALA A 554 106.41 -65.04 26.50
N ASP A 555 106.47 -66.32 26.84
CA ASP A 555 105.28 -67.18 26.95
C ASP A 555 104.39 -66.77 28.11
N GLN A 556 104.95 -66.37 29.27
CA GLN A 556 104.13 -65.79 30.34
C GLN A 556 103.41 -64.51 29.90
N SER A 557 104.07 -63.61 29.17
CA SER A 557 103.41 -62.39 28.66
C SER A 557 102.34 -62.69 27.62
N ARG A 558 102.56 -63.68 26.75
CA ARG A 558 101.58 -64.16 25.78
C ARG A 558 100.40 -64.87 26.46
N LEU A 559 100.67 -65.68 27.48
CA LEU A 559 99.67 -66.38 28.27
C LEU A 559 98.82 -65.39 29.06
N ILE A 560 99.40 -64.38 29.70
CA ILE A 560 98.64 -63.29 30.34
C ILE A 560 97.81 -62.51 29.31
N VAL A 561 98.31 -62.26 28.10
CA VAL A 561 97.50 -61.61 27.04
C VAL A 561 96.37 -62.51 26.56
N LEU A 562 96.59 -63.83 26.44
CA LEU A 562 95.55 -64.80 26.09
C LEU A 562 94.53 -64.98 27.23
N GLU A 563 94.95 -64.95 28.49
CA GLU A 563 94.09 -64.94 29.67
C GLU A 563 93.23 -63.68 29.68
N ASN A 564 93.79 -62.48 29.46
CA ASN A 564 93.01 -61.24 29.37
C ASN A 564 92.03 -61.27 28.18
N LEU A 565 92.44 -61.77 27.01
CA LEU A 565 91.55 -61.93 25.85
C LEU A 565 90.46 -62.97 26.07
N LEU A 566 90.74 -64.04 26.82
CA LEU A 566 89.79 -65.09 27.19
C LEU A 566 88.84 -64.60 28.29
N GLU A 567 89.32 -63.87 29.29
CA GLU A 567 88.49 -63.17 30.27
C GLU A 567 87.60 -62.13 29.60
N ASP A 568 88.10 -61.34 28.64
CA ASP A 568 87.30 -60.36 27.92
C ASP A 568 86.31 -61.04 26.95
N ALA A 569 86.68 -62.15 26.31
CA ALA A 569 85.74 -62.97 25.56
C ALA A 569 84.64 -63.57 26.47
N GLN A 570 84.99 -64.02 27.67
CA GLN A 570 84.04 -64.51 28.68
C GLN A 570 83.17 -63.38 29.25
N ARG A 571 83.71 -62.18 29.50
CA ARG A 571 82.97 -60.98 29.91
C ARG A 571 82.00 -60.54 28.82
N MET A 572 82.41 -60.57 27.56
CA MET A 572 81.56 -60.26 26.41
C MET A 572 80.49 -61.34 26.21
N LYS A 573 80.83 -62.62 26.31
CA LYS A 573 79.86 -63.73 26.31
C LYS A 573 78.83 -63.58 27.42
N ALA A 574 79.26 -63.36 28.67
CA ALA A 574 78.37 -63.17 29.81
C ALA A 574 77.49 -61.91 29.68
N ARG A 575 77.97 -60.84 29.03
CA ARG A 575 77.15 -59.68 28.66
C ARG A 575 76.12 -60.03 27.60
N TYR A 576 76.52 -60.67 26.50
CA TYR A 576 75.58 -61.10 25.46
C TYR A 576 74.55 -62.11 25.97
N GLU A 577 74.91 -63.01 26.89
CA GLU A 577 73.98 -63.91 27.56
C GLU A 577 73.03 -63.15 28.50
N ALA A 578 73.54 -62.20 29.30
CA ALA A 578 72.71 -61.37 30.18
C ALA A 578 71.75 -60.46 29.40
N ASP A 579 72.21 -59.87 28.30
CA ASP A 579 71.41 -59.00 27.43
C ASP A 579 70.43 -59.81 26.56
N TYR A 580 70.83 -60.98 26.02
CA TYR A 580 69.90 -61.91 25.37
C TYR A 580 68.82 -62.39 26.35
N LEU A 581 69.17 -62.71 27.60
CA LEU A 581 68.20 -63.07 28.63
C LEU A 581 67.39 -61.87 29.13
N ARG A 582 67.84 -60.63 28.97
CA ARG A 582 67.03 -59.41 29.18
C ARG A 582 66.03 -59.28 28.06
N GLU A 583 66.48 -59.18 26.81
CA GLU A 583 65.65 -59.10 25.61
C GLU A 583 64.64 -60.27 25.52
N HIS A 584 65.01 -61.48 25.93
CA HIS A 584 64.08 -62.61 26.01
C HIS A 584 63.03 -62.43 27.11
N ARG A 585 63.39 -61.89 28.29
CA ARG A 585 62.39 -61.57 29.34
C ARG A 585 61.46 -60.45 28.89
N ASP A 586 62.02 -59.38 28.32
CA ASP A 586 61.26 -58.22 27.86
C ASP A 586 60.37 -58.57 26.67
N LYS A 587 60.83 -59.44 25.76
CA LYS A 587 60.00 -60.05 24.70
C LYS A 587 58.89 -60.95 25.26
N MET A 588 59.14 -61.74 26.30
CA MET A 588 58.09 -62.54 26.96
C MET A 588 57.09 -61.64 27.70
N VAL A 589 57.52 -60.53 28.30
CA VAL A 589 56.64 -59.52 28.91
C VAL A 589 55.79 -58.84 27.82
N LEU A 590 56.39 -58.41 26.71
CA LEU A 590 55.68 -57.83 25.57
C LEU A 590 54.72 -58.84 24.91
N GLN A 591 55.10 -60.11 24.81
CA GLN A 591 54.22 -61.16 24.32
C GLN A 591 53.04 -61.40 25.27
N ASN A 592 53.28 -61.50 26.58
CA ASN A 592 52.21 -61.61 27.59
C ASN A 592 51.30 -60.38 27.56
N GLN A 593 51.82 -59.16 27.38
CA GLN A 593 51.03 -57.94 27.22
C GLN A 593 50.20 -57.95 25.93
N LEU A 594 50.77 -58.40 24.80
CA LEU A 594 50.03 -58.57 23.55
C LEU A 594 48.96 -59.67 23.65
N GLU A 595 49.21 -60.73 24.41
CA GLU A 595 48.23 -61.80 24.68
C GLU A 595 47.15 -61.35 25.67
N ALA A 596 47.45 -60.52 26.67
CA ALA A 596 46.48 -59.85 27.52
C ALA A 596 45.57 -58.90 26.71
N ILE A 597 46.16 -58.07 25.83
CA ILE A 597 45.42 -57.17 24.93
C ILE A 597 44.56 -57.96 23.93
N ARG A 598 45.08 -59.06 23.34
CA ARG A 598 44.32 -59.91 22.40
C ARG A 598 43.23 -60.74 23.06
N SER A 599 43.42 -61.19 24.30
CA SER A 599 42.43 -61.96 25.06
C SER A 599 41.41 -61.10 25.80
N GLY A 600 41.62 -59.78 25.86
CA GLY A 600 40.76 -58.85 26.59
C GLY A 600 40.87 -58.98 28.11
N LYS A 601 41.82 -59.76 28.64
CA LYS A 601 42.05 -59.91 30.08
C LYS A 601 43.09 -58.91 30.55
N SER A 602 42.60 -57.83 31.17
CA SER A 602 43.36 -57.15 32.22
C SER A 602 43.54 -58.11 33.41
N ASP A 603 44.70 -58.07 34.08
CA ASP A 603 44.95 -58.86 35.30
C ASP A 603 44.01 -58.49 36.46
N LEU A 604 43.28 -57.37 36.36
CA LEU A 604 42.20 -56.97 37.27
C LEU A 604 40.81 -57.54 36.88
N GLY A 605 40.71 -58.37 35.85
CA GLY A 605 39.45 -58.99 35.38
C GLY A 605 38.51 -58.08 34.60
N ASP A 606 38.61 -56.76 34.80
CA ASP A 606 37.69 -55.70 34.35
C ASP A 606 37.65 -55.44 32.82
N GLY A 607 38.45 -56.16 32.01
CA GLY A 607 38.64 -55.83 30.59
C GLY A 607 37.38 -55.94 29.73
N THR A 608 36.46 -56.86 30.05
CA THR A 608 35.15 -56.97 29.39
C THR A 608 34.17 -55.86 29.79
N GLU A 609 34.24 -55.40 31.04
CA GLU A 609 33.35 -54.34 31.56
C GLU A 609 33.83 -52.97 31.08
N ALA A 610 35.14 -52.71 31.06
CA ALA A 610 35.73 -51.54 30.41
C ALA A 610 35.40 -51.49 28.90
N ALA A 611 35.47 -52.62 28.18
CA ALA A 611 35.08 -52.69 26.78
C ALA A 611 33.56 -52.48 26.56
N PHE A 612 32.73 -52.92 27.50
CA PHE A 612 31.29 -52.67 27.49
C PHE A 612 30.97 -51.19 27.77
N ALA A 613 31.61 -50.59 28.78
CA ALA A 613 31.45 -49.17 29.12
C ALA A 613 31.90 -48.25 27.97
N LEU A 614 33.00 -48.57 27.28
CA LEU A 614 33.44 -47.84 26.08
C LEU A 614 32.46 -47.99 24.92
N ARG A 615 31.81 -49.15 24.74
CA ARG A 615 30.74 -49.33 23.73
C ARG A 615 29.46 -48.60 24.10
N LEU A 616 29.08 -48.60 25.39
CA LEU A 616 27.92 -47.85 25.88
C LEU A 616 28.13 -46.36 25.66
N ARG A 617 29.28 -45.82 26.07
CA ARG A 617 29.68 -44.42 25.83
C ARG A 617 29.78 -44.06 24.35
N LEU A 618 30.20 -44.99 23.49
CA LEU A 618 30.19 -44.78 22.04
C LEU A 618 28.76 -44.69 21.50
N ASN A 619 27.85 -45.55 21.96
CA ASN A 619 26.44 -45.50 21.58
C ASN A 619 25.78 -44.20 22.08
N GLU A 620 26.03 -43.80 23.34
CA GLU A 620 25.57 -42.51 23.91
C GLU A 620 25.99 -41.33 23.02
N VAL A 621 27.28 -41.26 22.65
CA VAL A 621 27.80 -40.18 21.77
C VAL A 621 27.25 -40.27 20.34
N VAL A 622 26.91 -41.46 19.84
CA VAL A 622 26.24 -41.63 18.53
C VAL A 622 24.77 -41.20 18.60
N GLU A 623 24.07 -41.47 19.70
CA GLU A 623 22.70 -40.99 19.93
C GLU A 623 22.67 -39.47 20.12
N GLU A 624 23.61 -38.88 20.88
CA GLU A 624 23.80 -37.43 20.97
C GLU A 624 24.06 -36.80 19.59
N LEU A 625 24.93 -37.43 18.78
CA LEU A 625 25.24 -36.99 17.42
C LEU A 625 24.00 -37.05 16.50
N ASP A 626 23.19 -38.10 16.59
CA ASP A 626 21.98 -38.24 15.76
C ASP A 626 20.82 -37.35 16.24
N VAL A 627 20.71 -37.09 17.54
CA VAL A 627 19.82 -36.04 18.08
C VAL A 627 20.28 -34.66 17.60
N ALA A 628 21.58 -34.37 17.61
CA ALA A 628 22.14 -33.13 17.09
C ALA A 628 21.89 -32.96 15.57
N LYS A 629 22.04 -34.02 14.76
CA LYS A 629 21.68 -34.00 13.33
C LYS A 629 20.20 -33.69 13.11
N ARG A 630 19.29 -34.37 13.85
CA ARG A 630 17.84 -34.11 13.78
C ARG A 630 17.54 -32.65 14.12
N ARG A 631 18.15 -32.14 15.20
CA ARG A 631 18.06 -30.74 15.64
C ARG A 631 18.53 -29.75 14.57
N VAL A 632 19.59 -30.07 13.84
CA VAL A 632 20.05 -29.26 12.69
C VAL A 632 19.00 -29.28 11.58
N THR A 633 18.51 -30.45 11.16
CA THR A 633 17.48 -30.53 10.09
C THR A 633 16.15 -29.87 10.47
N GLU A 634 15.76 -29.90 11.75
CA GLU A 634 14.60 -29.16 12.29
C GLU A 634 14.80 -27.65 12.15
N LEU A 635 15.99 -27.14 12.53
CA LEU A 635 16.34 -25.73 12.44
C LEU A 635 16.51 -25.25 10.99
N GLU A 636 17.01 -26.10 10.09
CA GLU A 636 17.08 -25.83 8.65
C GLU A 636 15.68 -25.68 8.05
N VAL A 637 14.76 -26.61 8.33
CA VAL A 637 13.35 -26.52 7.87
C VAL A 637 12.62 -25.31 8.47
N GLN A 638 12.90 -24.96 9.73
CA GLN A 638 12.37 -23.74 10.35
C GLN A 638 12.92 -22.47 9.69
N ASN A 639 14.21 -22.43 9.37
CA ASN A 639 14.83 -21.29 8.69
C ASN A 639 14.33 -21.14 7.24
N GLU A 640 14.14 -22.25 6.52
CA GLU A 640 13.44 -22.22 5.22
C GLU A 640 12.00 -21.70 5.35
N GLN A 641 11.25 -22.13 6.38
CA GLN A 641 9.89 -21.66 6.59
C GLN A 641 9.84 -20.16 6.91
N VAL A 642 10.69 -19.67 7.82
CA VAL A 642 10.79 -18.24 8.17
C VAL A 642 11.26 -17.41 6.97
N THR A 643 12.16 -17.93 6.13
CA THR A 643 12.56 -17.22 4.90
C THR A 643 11.46 -17.20 3.84
N ARG A 644 10.67 -18.26 3.69
CA ARG A 644 9.45 -18.27 2.84
C ARG A 644 8.42 -17.24 3.34
N GLU A 645 8.10 -17.24 4.63
CA GLU A 645 7.20 -16.26 5.27
C GLU A 645 7.70 -14.82 5.10
N LEU A 646 9.01 -14.60 5.27
CA LEU A 646 9.65 -13.30 5.05
C LEU A 646 9.69 -12.89 3.57
N THR A 647 9.67 -13.83 2.61
CA THR A 647 9.45 -13.49 1.20
C THR A 647 7.99 -13.14 0.89
N ALA A 648 7.02 -13.82 1.50
CA ALA A 648 5.60 -13.49 1.37
C ALA A 648 5.28 -12.12 1.97
N ALA A 649 5.70 -11.86 3.22
CA ALA A 649 5.55 -10.55 3.85
C ALA A 649 6.23 -9.42 3.05
N LYS A 650 7.31 -9.72 2.31
CA LYS A 650 7.94 -8.77 1.37
C LYS A 650 7.11 -8.56 0.10
N SER A 651 6.54 -9.62 -0.51
CA SER A 651 5.67 -9.44 -1.68
C SER A 651 4.43 -8.63 -1.31
N ASP A 652 3.83 -8.92 -0.16
CA ASP A 652 2.62 -8.26 0.32
C ASP A 652 2.91 -6.79 0.65
N LEU A 653 4.04 -6.49 1.30
CA LEU A 653 4.50 -5.12 1.51
C LEU A 653 4.79 -4.39 0.19
N THR A 654 5.34 -5.05 -0.83
CA THR A 654 5.51 -4.42 -2.15
C THR A 654 4.20 -4.20 -2.89
N LEU A 655 3.20 -5.05 -2.67
CA LEU A 655 1.85 -4.88 -3.22
C LEU A 655 1.14 -3.70 -2.53
N VAL A 656 1.10 -3.66 -1.20
CA VAL A 656 0.52 -2.54 -0.44
C VAL A 656 1.21 -1.22 -0.76
N ASN A 657 2.54 -1.19 -0.88
CA ASN A 657 3.27 0.01 -1.32
C ASN A 657 2.91 0.42 -2.76
N LYS A 658 2.66 -0.55 -3.66
CA LYS A 658 2.20 -0.25 -5.01
C LYS A 658 0.75 0.27 -5.01
N ASP A 659 -0.14 -0.32 -4.23
CA ASP A 659 -1.53 0.12 -4.12
C ASP A 659 -1.61 1.53 -3.54
N GLN A 660 -0.81 1.84 -2.51
CA GLN A 660 -0.66 3.22 -2.00
C GLN A 660 -0.15 4.18 -3.08
N VAL A 661 0.84 3.78 -3.87
CA VAL A 661 1.36 4.61 -4.98
C VAL A 661 0.33 4.79 -6.08
N ASP A 662 -0.45 3.77 -6.43
CA ASP A 662 -1.50 3.85 -7.46
C ASP A 662 -2.69 4.69 -6.98
N ILE A 663 -3.07 4.60 -5.69
CA ILE A 663 -4.03 5.50 -5.03
C ILE A 663 -3.52 6.96 -5.08
N LEU A 664 -2.23 7.20 -4.78
CA LEU A 664 -1.65 8.55 -4.87
C LEU A 664 -1.59 9.07 -6.31
N HIS A 665 -1.44 8.22 -7.34
CA HIS A 665 -1.57 8.62 -8.73
C HIS A 665 -3.02 8.92 -9.11
N SER A 666 -3.98 8.11 -8.65
CA SER A 666 -5.41 8.35 -8.86
C SER A 666 -5.87 9.66 -8.22
N LEU A 667 -5.48 9.92 -6.97
CA LEU A 667 -5.77 11.16 -6.26
C LEU A 667 -5.15 12.38 -6.94
N ARG A 668 -3.88 12.28 -7.40
CA ARG A 668 -3.24 13.34 -8.20
C ARG A 668 -3.96 13.60 -9.52
N ALA A 669 -4.43 12.55 -10.20
CA ALA A 669 -5.18 12.69 -11.44
C ALA A 669 -6.55 13.37 -11.21
N SER A 670 -7.24 13.06 -10.10
CA SER A 670 -8.44 13.79 -9.69
C SER A 670 -8.12 15.25 -9.42
N MET A 671 -7.15 15.54 -8.54
CA MET A 671 -6.78 16.90 -8.17
C MET A 671 -6.32 17.76 -9.37
N GLU A 672 -5.64 17.18 -10.36
CA GLU A 672 -5.25 17.89 -11.57
C GLU A 672 -6.45 18.17 -12.49
N ALA A 673 -7.44 17.26 -12.54
CA ALA A 673 -8.71 17.49 -13.24
C ALA A 673 -9.57 18.56 -12.55
N ASP A 674 -9.69 18.50 -11.21
CA ASP A 674 -10.36 19.50 -10.37
C ASP A 674 -9.71 20.89 -10.56
N LYS A 675 -8.37 20.94 -10.62
CA LYS A 675 -7.58 22.13 -10.93
C LYS A 675 -7.86 22.65 -12.34
N ASP A 676 -7.87 21.79 -13.36
CA ASP A 676 -8.13 22.20 -14.74
C ASP A 676 -9.56 22.73 -14.92
N GLU A 677 -10.55 22.16 -14.22
CA GLU A 677 -11.91 22.68 -14.16
C GLU A 677 -11.96 24.05 -13.45
N LEU A 678 -11.36 24.18 -12.27
CA LEU A 678 -11.27 25.47 -11.56
C LEU A 678 -10.54 26.53 -12.40
N GLU A 679 -9.47 26.17 -13.10
CA GLU A 679 -8.80 27.05 -14.06
C GLU A 679 -9.72 27.45 -15.22
N ALA A 680 -10.54 26.53 -15.75
CA ALA A 680 -11.54 26.83 -16.78
C ALA A 680 -12.63 27.77 -16.25
N HIS A 681 -13.09 27.60 -15.01
CA HIS A 681 -14.01 28.53 -14.35
C HIS A 681 -13.39 29.92 -14.15
N VAL A 682 -12.14 30.01 -13.68
CA VAL A 682 -11.42 31.28 -13.58
C VAL A 682 -11.21 31.94 -14.95
N LYS A 683 -10.99 31.15 -16.02
CA LYS A 683 -10.91 31.67 -17.41
C LYS A 683 -12.27 32.22 -17.88
N LYS A 684 -13.38 31.51 -17.66
CA LYS A 684 -14.77 31.97 -17.94
C LYS A 684 -15.08 33.29 -17.22
N LEU A 685 -14.90 33.34 -15.89
CA LEU A 685 -15.15 34.52 -15.07
C LEU A 685 -14.30 35.73 -15.49
N LYS A 686 -13.05 35.51 -15.92
CA LYS A 686 -12.21 36.59 -16.48
C LYS A 686 -12.74 37.12 -17.83
N THR A 687 -13.26 36.24 -18.70
CA THR A 687 -13.89 36.70 -19.96
C THR A 687 -15.22 37.41 -19.74
N GLU A 688 -16.01 36.98 -18.75
CA GLU A 688 -17.27 37.63 -18.35
C GLU A 688 -17.01 39.01 -17.74
N LEU A 689 -16.06 39.10 -16.79
CA LEU A 689 -15.62 40.37 -16.21
C LEU A 689 -15.04 41.32 -17.28
N GLY A 690 -14.30 40.80 -18.26
CA GLY A 690 -13.82 41.56 -19.41
C GLY A 690 -14.98 42.10 -20.27
N SER A 691 -15.98 41.26 -20.57
CA SER A 691 -17.18 41.65 -21.31
C SER A 691 -17.99 42.74 -20.58
N VAL A 692 -18.24 42.56 -19.28
CA VAL A 692 -18.95 43.55 -18.44
C VAL A 692 -18.15 44.85 -18.29
N SER A 693 -16.82 44.78 -18.22
CA SER A 693 -15.95 45.96 -18.23
C SER A 693 -16.05 46.73 -19.55
N GLU A 694 -16.01 46.04 -20.70
CA GLU A 694 -16.14 46.68 -22.01
C GLU A 694 -17.57 47.22 -22.26
N GLN A 695 -18.61 46.54 -21.78
CA GLN A 695 -19.98 47.06 -21.77
C GLN A 695 -20.08 48.35 -20.94
N ASN A 696 -19.53 48.38 -19.72
CA ASN A 696 -19.49 49.60 -18.91
C ASN A 696 -18.69 50.72 -19.59
N ARG A 697 -17.56 50.39 -20.24
CA ARG A 697 -16.77 51.34 -21.05
C ARG A 697 -17.59 51.92 -22.20
N MET A 698 -18.36 51.08 -22.91
CA MET A 698 -19.24 51.49 -23.99
C MET A 698 -20.42 52.34 -23.50
N TYR A 699 -21.05 52.00 -22.37
CA TYR A 699 -22.09 52.84 -21.77
C TYR A 699 -21.55 54.20 -21.32
N MET A 700 -20.36 54.24 -20.70
CA MET A 700 -19.70 55.51 -20.34
C MET A 700 -19.34 56.34 -21.58
N ALA A 701 -18.87 55.71 -22.67
CA ALA A 701 -18.63 56.39 -23.94
C ALA A 701 -19.92 56.96 -24.56
N GLN A 702 -21.03 56.20 -24.51
CA GLN A 702 -22.34 56.64 -24.99
C GLN A 702 -22.90 57.80 -24.15
N VAL A 703 -22.80 57.73 -22.83
CA VAL A 703 -23.19 58.82 -21.92
C VAL A 703 -22.36 60.08 -22.20
N ASN A 704 -21.05 59.95 -22.36
CA ASN A 704 -20.18 61.08 -22.69
C ASN A 704 -20.51 61.68 -24.08
N ALA A 705 -20.82 60.85 -25.08
CA ALA A 705 -21.24 61.32 -26.41
C ALA A 705 -22.55 62.11 -26.35
N LEU A 706 -23.58 61.59 -25.66
CA LEU A 706 -24.85 62.29 -25.44
C LEU A 706 -24.68 63.57 -24.62
N LEU A 707 -23.69 63.62 -23.71
CA LEU A 707 -23.40 64.79 -22.90
C LEU A 707 -22.65 65.87 -23.71
N MET A 708 -21.79 65.48 -24.65
CA MET A 708 -21.20 66.38 -25.66
C MET A 708 -22.26 66.91 -26.63
N GLU A 709 -23.10 66.04 -27.21
CA GLU A 709 -24.22 66.45 -28.09
C GLU A 709 -25.16 67.44 -27.38
N LYS A 710 -25.44 67.22 -26.08
CA LYS A 710 -26.19 68.17 -25.24
C LYS A 710 -25.46 69.52 -25.08
N VAL A 711 -24.14 69.53 -24.92
CA VAL A 711 -23.34 70.77 -24.85
C VAL A 711 -23.35 71.50 -26.20
N ASP A 712 -23.20 70.78 -27.31
CA ASP A 712 -23.24 71.34 -28.66
C ASP A 712 -24.63 71.94 -28.97
N LEU A 713 -25.72 71.22 -28.69
CA LEU A 713 -27.09 71.74 -28.80
C LEU A 713 -27.36 72.94 -27.88
N GLN A 714 -26.73 72.99 -26.70
CA GLN A 714 -26.80 74.17 -25.83
C GLN A 714 -25.99 75.34 -26.40
N ALA A 715 -24.84 75.09 -27.01
CA ALA A 715 -24.01 76.11 -27.68
C ALA A 715 -24.70 76.66 -28.94
N GLU A 716 -25.29 75.81 -29.78
CA GLU A 716 -26.14 76.22 -30.90
C GLU A 716 -27.35 77.03 -30.40
N GLY A 717 -28.03 76.56 -29.36
CA GLY A 717 -29.16 77.27 -28.75
C GLY A 717 -28.78 78.63 -28.15
N ILE A 718 -27.53 78.81 -27.71
CA ILE A 718 -26.97 80.11 -27.31
C ILE A 718 -26.66 80.96 -28.56
N GLY A 719 -25.98 80.40 -29.55
CA GLY A 719 -25.64 81.08 -30.81
C GLY A 719 -26.87 81.61 -31.56
N GLN A 720 -27.94 80.82 -31.65
CA GLN A 720 -29.22 81.23 -32.22
C GLN A 720 -29.86 82.38 -31.44
N ARG A 721 -29.79 82.38 -30.10
CA ARG A 721 -30.26 83.48 -29.25
C ARG A 721 -29.43 84.75 -29.42
N ASP A 722 -28.10 84.63 -29.47
CA ASP A 722 -27.21 85.77 -29.74
C ASP A 722 -27.40 86.34 -31.14
N GLU A 723 -27.66 85.50 -32.14
CA GLU A 723 -27.95 85.94 -33.50
C GLU A 723 -29.34 86.58 -33.61
N ALA A 724 -30.35 86.07 -32.89
CA ALA A 724 -31.65 86.72 -32.74
C ALA A 724 -31.50 88.10 -32.07
N LEU A 725 -30.76 88.20 -30.97
CA LEU A 725 -30.47 89.48 -30.29
C LEU A 725 -29.68 90.45 -31.18
N LYS A 726 -28.78 89.96 -32.04
CA LYS A 726 -28.12 90.78 -33.08
C LYS A 726 -29.13 91.29 -34.11
N ARG A 727 -30.06 90.44 -34.58
CA ARG A 727 -31.16 90.84 -35.49
C ARG A 727 -32.12 91.85 -34.83
N GLU A 728 -32.44 91.70 -33.55
CA GLU A 728 -33.23 92.69 -32.81
C GLU A 728 -32.51 94.02 -32.65
N ARG A 729 -31.19 94.02 -32.39
CA ARG A 729 -30.37 95.25 -32.35
C ARG A 729 -30.33 95.94 -33.71
N THR A 730 -30.08 95.23 -34.81
CA THR A 730 -30.07 95.84 -36.15
C THR A 730 -31.45 96.30 -36.59
N LEU A 731 -32.53 95.58 -36.27
CA LEU A 731 -33.91 96.05 -36.47
C LEU A 731 -34.24 97.25 -35.57
N GLY A 732 -33.69 97.32 -34.36
CA GLY A 732 -33.79 98.47 -33.46
C GLY A 732 -33.10 99.72 -34.03
N GLU A 733 -31.86 99.57 -34.50
CA GLU A 733 -31.12 100.62 -35.20
C GLU A 733 -31.80 101.06 -36.51
N LEU A 734 -32.33 100.13 -37.30
CA LEU A 734 -33.10 100.46 -38.50
C LEU A 734 -34.37 101.23 -38.11
N ARG A 735 -35.10 100.79 -37.08
CA ARG A 735 -36.29 101.50 -36.57
C ARG A 735 -35.95 102.91 -36.05
N THR A 736 -34.83 103.14 -35.36
CA THR A 736 -34.44 104.49 -34.93
C THR A 736 -33.97 105.35 -36.10
N ARG A 737 -33.26 104.79 -37.10
CA ARG A 737 -32.91 105.50 -38.36
C ARG A 737 -34.13 105.84 -39.22
N LEU A 738 -35.19 105.03 -39.17
CA LEU A 738 -36.43 105.22 -39.93
C LEU A 738 -37.44 106.15 -39.22
N LYS A 739 -37.28 106.39 -37.91
CA LYS A 739 -38.18 107.22 -37.09
C LYS A 739 -38.02 108.72 -37.37
N GLY A 740 -38.45 109.14 -38.57
CA GLY A 740 -38.46 110.56 -38.97
C GLY A 740 -38.63 110.82 -40.47
N LYS A 741 -38.67 109.80 -41.33
CA LYS A 741 -38.91 109.97 -42.78
C LYS A 741 -39.87 108.88 -43.28
N GLY A 742 -40.88 109.28 -44.07
CA GLY A 742 -41.76 108.35 -44.77
C GLY A 742 -40.98 107.55 -45.82
N LEU A 743 -41.42 106.32 -46.09
CA LEU A 743 -40.74 105.42 -47.02
C LEU A 743 -41.09 105.78 -48.48
N PRO A 744 -40.16 105.60 -49.44
CA PRO A 744 -40.48 105.66 -50.87
C PRO A 744 -41.41 104.53 -51.30
N LYS A 745 -42.27 104.77 -52.30
CA LYS A 745 -43.22 103.79 -52.85
C LYS A 745 -42.59 102.45 -53.24
N GLU A 746 -41.38 102.46 -53.77
CA GLU A 746 -40.65 101.23 -54.15
C GLU A 746 -40.42 100.31 -52.95
N VAL A 747 -40.35 100.86 -51.73
CA VAL A 747 -40.27 100.08 -50.49
C VAL A 747 -41.66 99.70 -49.98
N GLU A 748 -42.72 100.45 -50.27
CA GLU A 748 -44.11 100.03 -50.01
C GLU A 748 -44.47 98.82 -50.88
N ASP A 749 -44.18 98.85 -52.19
CA ASP A 749 -44.37 97.74 -53.12
C ASP A 749 -43.48 96.53 -52.77
N MET A 750 -42.23 96.76 -52.34
CA MET A 750 -41.35 95.68 -51.86
C MET A 750 -41.83 95.11 -50.52
N VAL A 751 -42.40 95.91 -49.61
CA VAL A 751 -43.03 95.43 -48.38
C VAL A 751 -44.32 94.66 -48.68
N ALA A 752 -45.12 95.06 -49.68
CA ALA A 752 -46.27 94.30 -50.13
C ALA A 752 -45.86 92.95 -50.76
N SER A 753 -44.79 92.93 -51.54
CA SER A 753 -44.17 91.70 -52.07
C SER A 753 -43.70 90.78 -50.94
N LEU A 754 -42.91 91.31 -49.99
CA LEU A 754 -42.41 90.57 -48.83
C LEU A 754 -43.53 90.15 -47.87
N GLN A 755 -44.66 90.87 -47.79
CA GLN A 755 -45.86 90.44 -47.08
C GLN A 755 -46.54 89.27 -47.81
N SER A 756 -46.61 89.30 -49.14
CA SER A 756 -47.13 88.18 -49.94
C SER A 756 -46.26 86.93 -49.76
N GLU A 757 -44.94 87.08 -49.77
CA GLU A 757 -43.96 86.00 -49.57
C GLU A 757 -43.90 85.50 -48.12
N ALA A 758 -44.04 86.39 -47.13
CA ALA A 758 -44.26 85.98 -45.74
C ALA A 758 -45.59 85.24 -45.56
N MET A 759 -46.63 85.59 -46.33
CA MET A 759 -47.93 84.91 -46.32
C MET A 759 -47.96 83.61 -47.12
N SER A 760 -47.07 83.39 -48.11
CA SER A 760 -46.85 82.05 -48.68
C SER A 760 -46.02 81.20 -47.71
N SER A 761 -44.89 81.72 -47.22
CA SER A 761 -44.05 81.05 -46.21
C SER A 761 -44.82 80.65 -44.95
N THR A 762 -45.77 81.47 -44.49
CA THR A 762 -46.66 81.14 -43.36
C THR A 762 -47.69 80.05 -43.72
N ARG A 763 -48.16 79.96 -44.97
CA ARG A 763 -48.99 78.84 -45.44
C ARG A 763 -48.18 77.56 -45.57
N ASP A 764 -46.95 77.64 -46.08
CA ASP A 764 -46.05 76.49 -46.20
C ASP A 764 -45.60 75.97 -44.83
N LEU A 765 -45.31 76.86 -43.88
CA LEU A 765 -45.06 76.49 -42.48
C LEU A 765 -46.29 75.83 -41.83
N LYS A 766 -47.52 76.31 -42.10
CA LYS A 766 -48.74 75.63 -41.64
C LYS A 766 -48.92 74.26 -42.31
N ALA A 767 -48.67 74.15 -43.61
CA ALA A 767 -48.72 72.86 -44.32
C ALA A 767 -47.65 71.88 -43.81
N LEU A 768 -46.46 72.38 -43.44
CA LEU A 768 -45.39 71.60 -42.86
C LEU A 768 -45.69 71.20 -41.41
N GLN A 769 -46.28 72.09 -40.61
CA GLN A 769 -46.80 71.78 -39.27
C GLN A 769 -47.94 70.76 -39.32
N GLU A 770 -48.84 70.85 -40.28
CA GLU A 770 -49.87 69.82 -40.52
C GLU A 770 -49.25 68.48 -40.92
N ARG A 771 -48.26 68.47 -41.82
CA ARG A 771 -47.51 67.26 -42.19
C ARG A 771 -46.79 66.67 -40.98
N PHE A 772 -46.20 67.49 -40.12
CA PHE A 772 -45.54 67.07 -38.90
C PHE A 772 -46.54 66.57 -37.83
N ALA A 773 -47.72 67.18 -37.72
CA ALA A 773 -48.81 66.70 -36.89
C ALA A 773 -49.34 65.35 -37.37
N LYS A 774 -49.57 65.20 -38.69
CA LYS A 774 -49.98 63.96 -39.35
C LYS A 774 -48.92 62.87 -39.20
N ALA A 775 -47.63 63.20 -39.33
CA ALA A 775 -46.53 62.29 -39.03
C ALA A 775 -46.47 61.91 -37.54
N LYS A 776 -46.69 62.86 -36.62
CA LYS A 776 -46.73 62.59 -35.17
C LYS A 776 -47.93 61.74 -34.75
N THR A 777 -49.08 61.85 -35.42
CA THR A 777 -50.20 60.91 -35.24
C THR A 777 -49.93 59.55 -35.87
N PHE A 778 -49.26 59.49 -37.02
CA PHE A 778 -48.86 58.24 -37.67
C PHE A 778 -47.82 57.48 -36.83
N ILE A 779 -46.80 58.16 -36.31
CA ILE A 779 -45.82 57.60 -35.36
C ILE A 779 -46.54 57.12 -34.09
N LYS A 780 -47.48 57.89 -33.51
CA LYS A 780 -48.30 57.41 -32.38
C LYS A 780 -49.15 56.18 -32.71
N GLN A 781 -49.64 56.05 -33.95
CA GLN A 781 -50.36 54.86 -34.41
C GLN A 781 -49.42 53.68 -34.62
N GLN A 782 -48.21 53.90 -35.14
CA GLN A 782 -47.16 52.89 -35.23
C GLN A 782 -46.70 52.43 -33.85
N ASP A 783 -46.39 53.35 -32.92
CA ASP A 783 -46.08 53.05 -31.51
C ASP A 783 -47.21 52.27 -30.83
N LYS A 784 -48.48 52.59 -31.12
CA LYS A 784 -49.61 51.81 -30.62
C LYS A 784 -49.58 50.40 -31.21
N MET A 785 -49.49 50.26 -32.54
CA MET A 785 -49.45 48.95 -33.21
C MET A 785 -48.22 48.12 -32.81
N ILE A 786 -47.09 48.75 -32.54
CA ILE A 786 -45.87 48.11 -32.01
C ILE A 786 -46.15 47.62 -30.60
N LYS A 787 -46.60 48.48 -29.67
CA LYS A 787 -46.96 48.04 -28.30
C LYS A 787 -48.09 47.01 -28.25
N GLU A 788 -49.01 47.05 -29.20
CA GLU A 788 -50.12 46.09 -29.34
C GLU A 788 -49.62 44.75 -29.94
N LYS A 789 -48.63 44.79 -30.84
CA LYS A 789 -47.86 43.61 -31.27
C LYS A 789 -46.95 43.07 -30.17
N ASP A 790 -46.21 43.89 -29.44
CA ASP A 790 -45.33 43.48 -28.35
C ASP A 790 -46.14 42.87 -27.20
N ARG A 791 -47.33 43.44 -26.90
CA ARG A 791 -48.29 42.86 -25.96
C ARG A 791 -48.90 41.56 -26.49
N SER A 792 -49.12 41.44 -27.80
CA SER A 792 -49.56 40.19 -28.44
C SER A 792 -48.46 39.11 -28.45
N ILE A 793 -47.20 39.48 -28.66
CA ILE A 793 -46.02 38.61 -28.60
C ILE A 793 -45.75 38.20 -27.15
N ALA A 794 -45.91 39.10 -26.18
CA ALA A 794 -45.84 38.78 -24.75
C ALA A 794 -47.00 37.87 -24.32
N ALA A 795 -48.22 38.08 -24.83
CA ALA A 795 -49.36 37.19 -24.60
C ALA A 795 -49.16 35.81 -25.26
N ALA A 796 -48.59 35.76 -26.46
CA ALA A 796 -48.26 34.52 -27.16
C ALA A 796 -47.09 33.78 -26.49
N GLY A 797 -46.11 34.51 -25.94
CA GLY A 797 -45.02 33.95 -25.12
C GLY A 797 -45.53 33.42 -23.78
N ALA A 798 -46.45 34.13 -23.13
CA ALA A 798 -47.11 33.65 -21.91
C ALA A 798 -47.99 32.41 -22.19
N ALA A 799 -48.79 32.42 -23.26
CA ALA A 799 -49.59 31.27 -23.67
C ALA A 799 -48.71 30.06 -24.06
N GLY A 800 -47.63 30.29 -24.82
CA GLY A 800 -46.62 29.30 -25.17
C GLY A 800 -45.79 28.77 -23.98
N SER A 801 -45.91 29.40 -22.81
CA SER A 801 -45.32 28.95 -21.54
C SER A 801 -46.36 28.36 -20.57
N LEU A 802 -47.65 28.29 -20.94
CA LEU A 802 -48.73 27.89 -20.03
C LEU A 802 -49.66 26.80 -20.58
N VAL A 803 -49.84 26.69 -21.91
CA VAL A 803 -50.87 25.81 -22.48
C VAL A 803 -50.28 24.79 -23.46
N GLY A 804 -49.83 23.66 -22.89
CA GLY A 804 -49.75 22.38 -23.58
C GLY A 804 -51.09 21.64 -23.54
N SER A 805 -52.15 22.23 -24.09
CA SER A 805 -53.47 21.61 -24.26
C SER A 805 -54.19 22.26 -25.44
N GLY A 806 -54.98 21.50 -26.21
CA GLY A 806 -55.53 21.98 -27.48
C GLY A 806 -57.05 21.99 -27.51
N SER A 807 -57.65 23.07 -28.05
CA SER A 807 -58.84 22.97 -28.88
C SER A 807 -59.08 24.22 -29.75
N ALA A 808 -59.78 24.00 -30.86
CA ALA A 808 -60.52 24.92 -31.73
C ALA A 808 -60.25 26.45 -31.67
N PHE A 809 -59.46 26.96 -32.64
CA PHE A 809 -59.73 28.28 -33.26
C PHE A 809 -59.21 28.37 -34.71
N ASP A 810 -59.89 27.67 -35.64
CA ASP A 810 -59.59 27.75 -37.07
C ASP A 810 -60.35 28.90 -37.77
N GLY A 811 -59.84 29.34 -38.92
CA GLY A 811 -60.52 30.29 -39.82
C GLY A 811 -59.77 31.59 -40.12
N HIS A 812 -58.69 31.92 -39.40
CA HIS A 812 -57.90 33.14 -39.67
C HIS A 812 -56.38 33.05 -39.49
N VAL A 813 -55.84 31.99 -38.88
CA VAL A 813 -54.39 31.86 -38.66
C VAL A 813 -53.65 31.36 -39.92
N GLY A 814 -54.31 30.54 -40.75
CA GLY A 814 -53.69 29.84 -41.88
C GLY A 814 -52.94 30.74 -42.88
N GLY A 815 -53.48 31.91 -43.23
CA GLY A 815 -52.83 32.83 -44.18
C GLY A 815 -51.51 33.41 -43.67
N ASN A 816 -51.45 33.75 -42.37
CA ASN A 816 -50.19 34.18 -41.74
C ASN A 816 -49.24 33.00 -41.54
N ASN A 817 -49.75 31.82 -41.21
CA ASN A 817 -48.91 30.63 -41.01
C ASN A 817 -48.25 30.18 -42.32
N GLU A 818 -48.95 30.20 -43.45
CA GLU A 818 -48.34 29.97 -44.76
C GLU A 818 -47.28 31.05 -45.12
N ALA A 819 -47.52 32.32 -44.77
CA ALA A 819 -46.57 33.40 -45.04
C ALA A 819 -45.28 33.20 -44.23
N LEU A 820 -45.41 32.91 -42.93
CA LEU A 820 -44.29 32.57 -42.05
C LEU A 820 -43.60 31.27 -42.48
N GLU A 821 -44.33 30.28 -43.00
CA GLU A 821 -43.73 29.08 -43.57
C GLU A 821 -42.92 29.38 -44.85
N ARG A 822 -43.43 30.24 -45.74
CA ARG A 822 -42.70 30.69 -46.94
C ARG A 822 -41.41 31.43 -46.55
N GLU A 823 -41.47 32.32 -45.57
CA GLU A 823 -40.31 33.04 -45.04
C GLU A 823 -39.32 32.12 -44.30
N ALA A 824 -39.81 31.18 -43.49
CA ALA A 824 -38.97 30.17 -42.84
C ALA A 824 -38.33 29.21 -43.86
N ARG A 825 -38.96 28.97 -45.02
CA ARG A 825 -38.39 28.19 -46.13
C ARG A 825 -37.29 28.99 -46.85
N THR A 826 -37.52 30.27 -47.20
CA THR A 826 -36.49 31.11 -47.84
C THR A 826 -35.29 31.36 -46.93
N LEU A 827 -35.49 31.57 -45.62
CA LEU A 827 -34.39 31.66 -44.64
C LEU A 827 -33.59 30.35 -44.54
N ARG A 828 -34.26 29.19 -44.54
CA ARG A 828 -33.57 27.88 -44.60
C ARG A 828 -32.74 27.72 -45.88
N ASP A 829 -33.22 28.19 -47.02
CA ASP A 829 -32.47 28.15 -48.28
C ASP A 829 -31.33 29.17 -48.35
N GLN A 830 -31.47 30.36 -47.76
CA GLN A 830 -30.37 31.30 -47.57
C GLN A 830 -29.27 30.70 -46.68
N VAL A 831 -29.62 30.06 -45.56
CA VAL A 831 -28.64 29.36 -44.69
C VAL A 831 -27.96 28.20 -45.43
N ARG A 832 -28.70 27.42 -46.24
CA ARG A 832 -28.10 26.37 -47.10
C ARG A 832 -27.13 26.95 -48.12
N ASN A 833 -27.43 28.09 -48.71
CA ASN A 833 -26.56 28.76 -49.69
C ASN A 833 -25.30 29.33 -49.02
N LEU A 834 -25.43 30.03 -47.89
CA LEU A 834 -24.29 30.50 -47.10
C LEU A 834 -23.39 29.34 -46.64
N GLN A 835 -23.96 28.19 -46.26
CA GLN A 835 -23.16 26.98 -45.95
C GLN A 835 -22.48 26.37 -47.18
N ARG A 836 -23.07 26.48 -48.38
CA ARG A 836 -22.42 26.05 -49.64
C ARG A 836 -21.29 27.01 -50.01
N GLU A 837 -21.51 28.31 -49.92
CA GLU A 837 -20.51 29.35 -50.13
C GLU A 837 -19.35 29.24 -49.14
N GLN A 838 -19.63 29.00 -47.86
CA GLN A 838 -18.59 28.74 -46.85
C GLN A 838 -17.76 27.49 -47.19
N ARG A 839 -18.38 26.39 -47.64
CA ARG A 839 -17.66 25.18 -48.09
C ARG A 839 -16.83 25.44 -49.35
N LEU A 840 -17.35 26.22 -50.29
CA LEU A 840 -16.63 26.62 -51.50
C LEU A 840 -15.43 27.51 -51.15
N MET A 841 -15.60 28.52 -50.29
CA MET A 841 -14.51 29.35 -49.78
C MET A 841 -13.46 28.52 -49.03
N MET A 842 -13.86 27.62 -48.13
CA MET A 842 -12.93 26.71 -47.44
C MET A 842 -12.19 25.80 -48.41
N SER A 843 -12.85 25.29 -49.46
CA SER A 843 -12.18 24.52 -50.51
C SER A 843 -11.20 25.38 -51.33
N ALA A 844 -11.54 26.64 -51.61
CA ALA A 844 -10.67 27.58 -52.30
C ALA A 844 -9.46 27.99 -51.45
N TYR A 845 -9.62 28.13 -50.12
CA TYR A 845 -8.51 28.33 -49.19
C TYR A 845 -7.60 27.09 -49.07
N GLN A 846 -8.17 25.88 -49.10
CA GLN A 846 -7.37 24.63 -49.12
C GLN A 846 -6.66 24.43 -50.46
N GLU A 847 -7.29 24.78 -51.58
CA GLU A 847 -6.70 24.79 -52.92
C GLU A 847 -5.58 25.84 -53.03
N LEU A 848 -5.80 27.05 -52.49
CA LEU A 848 -4.79 28.12 -52.42
C LEU A 848 -3.63 27.73 -51.51
N GLY A 849 -3.89 27.17 -50.32
CA GLY A 849 -2.87 26.67 -49.41
C GLY A 849 -2.05 25.52 -50.02
N ARG A 850 -2.67 24.63 -50.79
CA ARG A 850 -1.98 23.62 -51.58
C ARG A 850 -1.11 24.23 -52.68
N ARG A 851 -1.61 25.22 -53.42
CA ARG A 851 -0.82 25.94 -54.43
C ARG A 851 0.37 26.65 -53.81
N TYR A 852 0.18 27.30 -52.66
CA TYR A 852 1.25 27.96 -51.91
C TYR A 852 2.31 26.97 -51.40
N MET A 853 1.91 25.77 -50.92
CA MET A 853 2.87 24.70 -50.62
C MET A 853 3.60 24.21 -51.88
N VAL A 854 2.91 24.05 -53.02
CA VAL A 854 3.55 23.65 -54.29
C VAL A 854 4.48 24.75 -54.84
N GLU A 855 4.19 26.03 -54.59
CA GLU A 855 5.07 27.17 -54.93
C GLU A 855 6.31 27.22 -54.03
N LEU A 856 6.18 26.86 -52.74
CA LEU A 856 7.30 26.66 -51.82
C LEU A 856 8.15 25.43 -52.21
N GLU A 857 7.53 24.29 -52.49
CA GLU A 857 8.18 23.03 -52.89
C GLU A 857 8.86 23.12 -54.27
N SER A 858 8.34 23.95 -55.19
CA SER A 858 8.97 24.21 -56.50
C SER A 858 10.07 25.28 -56.46
N GLY A 859 10.40 25.82 -55.28
CA GLY A 859 11.65 26.54 -55.02
C GLY A 859 11.82 27.88 -55.75
N ARG A 860 10.74 28.49 -56.25
CA ARG A 860 10.81 29.63 -57.17
C ARG A 860 10.56 30.99 -56.48
N ASN A 861 11.49 31.39 -55.63
CA ASN A 861 11.51 32.73 -55.00
C ASN A 861 11.43 33.89 -56.01
N PRO A 862 10.50 34.84 -55.84
CA PRO A 862 10.62 36.21 -56.31
C PRO A 862 11.03 37.10 -55.12
N SER A 863 12.34 37.29 -54.91
CA SER A 863 12.83 38.18 -53.86
C SER A 863 12.86 39.65 -54.32
N GLY A 864 12.34 40.54 -53.48
CA GLY A 864 12.41 41.99 -53.64
C GLY A 864 11.19 42.63 -54.33
N GLY A 865 10.82 43.85 -53.98
CA GLY A 865 11.39 44.70 -52.93
C GLY A 865 10.98 46.16 -53.05
N GLY A 866 11.29 46.96 -52.01
CA GLY A 866 11.11 48.41 -52.00
C GLY A 866 9.71 48.89 -51.61
N GLY A 867 9.61 49.51 -50.44
CA GLY A 867 8.53 50.46 -50.14
C GLY A 867 8.94 51.85 -50.60
N ALA A 868 8.00 52.62 -51.15
CA ALA A 868 8.18 54.04 -51.49
C ALA A 868 6.87 54.81 -51.31
N SER A 869 6.99 56.12 -51.08
CA SER A 869 5.92 56.98 -50.58
C SER A 869 5.17 57.77 -51.67
N GLY A 870 3.84 57.87 -51.52
CA GLY A 870 3.08 59.10 -51.77
C GLY A 870 2.71 59.45 -53.22
N GLY A 871 1.62 60.20 -53.37
CA GLY A 871 1.15 60.76 -54.63
C GLY A 871 -0.31 61.23 -54.56
N MET A 872 -0.59 62.48 -54.96
CA MET A 872 -1.95 63.03 -55.05
C MET A 872 -2.59 62.75 -56.42
N GLY A 873 -3.92 62.55 -56.42
CA GLY A 873 -4.79 62.68 -57.59
C GLY A 873 -4.75 61.51 -58.61
N GLY A 874 -5.78 61.32 -59.43
CA GLY A 874 -7.10 61.96 -59.40
C GLY A 874 -7.85 61.91 -60.75
N VAL A 875 -9.19 61.84 -60.67
CA VAL A 875 -10.15 62.35 -61.66
C VAL A 875 -10.44 61.49 -62.94
N TYR A 876 -11.76 61.28 -63.15
CA TYR A 876 -12.54 60.89 -64.34
C TYR A 876 -12.54 59.47 -64.97
N ALA A 877 -13.80 59.04 -65.22
CA ALA A 877 -14.32 58.35 -66.42
C ALA A 877 -13.99 56.86 -66.69
N ARG A 878 -14.82 56.08 -67.41
CA ARG A 878 -16.31 56.02 -67.60
C ARG A 878 -16.62 54.77 -68.45
N SER A 879 -17.77 54.10 -68.26
CA SER A 879 -18.29 53.04 -69.18
C SER A 879 -17.42 51.76 -69.33
N SER A 880 -17.85 50.66 -69.97
CA SER A 880 -19.19 50.02 -70.06
C SER A 880 -19.08 48.67 -70.79
N SER A 881 -19.78 47.65 -70.29
CA SER A 881 -20.40 46.53 -71.05
C SER A 881 -19.56 45.57 -71.92
N ALA A 882 -20.19 44.42 -72.21
CA ALA A 882 -19.84 43.39 -73.21
C ALA A 882 -18.62 42.48 -72.88
N SER A 883 -18.54 41.23 -73.39
CA SER A 883 -19.46 40.06 -73.37
C SER A 883 -19.00 39.04 -74.44
N TYR A 884 -19.24 37.74 -74.17
CA TYR A 884 -19.18 36.61 -75.10
C TYR A 884 -17.83 36.09 -75.65
N ALA A 885 -17.69 34.76 -75.51
CA ALA A 885 -17.17 33.80 -76.51
C ALA A 885 -15.67 33.80 -76.90
N ALA A 886 -15.10 32.72 -77.46
CA ALA A 886 -15.37 31.27 -77.30
C ALA A 886 -14.27 30.44 -78.00
N GLY A 887 -14.04 29.20 -77.53
CA GLY A 887 -13.49 28.11 -78.35
C GLY A 887 -11.96 28.05 -78.52
N GLY A 888 -11.41 26.84 -78.56
CA GLY A 888 -9.96 26.61 -78.70
C GLY A 888 -9.50 25.17 -78.46
N VAL A 889 -10.18 24.17 -79.03
CA VAL A 889 -9.87 22.74 -78.81
C VAL A 889 -9.24 22.09 -80.05
N ARG A 890 -8.08 21.43 -79.85
CA ARG A 890 -7.47 20.30 -80.60
C ARG A 890 -6.12 19.99 -79.93
N ALA A 891 -5.54 18.79 -79.96
CA ALA A 891 -5.95 17.39 -80.25
C ALA A 891 -4.63 16.57 -80.14
N LEU A 892 -4.53 15.26 -79.88
CA LEU A 892 -5.36 14.11 -79.52
C LEU A 892 -4.37 12.92 -79.42
N SER A 893 -4.84 11.76 -78.95
CA SER A 893 -4.21 10.43 -79.12
C SER A 893 -2.99 10.09 -78.23
N GLY A 894 -2.96 8.95 -77.54
CA GLY A 894 -4.08 7.99 -77.38
C GLY A 894 -3.69 6.67 -76.72
N LEU A 895 -4.72 5.94 -76.26
CA LEU A 895 -4.80 4.51 -75.87
C LEU A 895 -3.74 3.99 -74.86
N THR A 896 -4.07 3.21 -73.84
CA THR A 896 -5.19 2.27 -73.60
C THR A 896 -5.86 2.56 -72.23
N GLY A 897 -6.93 1.90 -71.76
CA GLY A 897 -7.74 0.80 -72.30
C GLY A 897 -8.69 0.25 -71.24
N LEU A 898 -9.75 1.01 -70.93
CA LEU A 898 -11.04 0.61 -70.34
C LEU A 898 -11.14 -0.77 -69.65
N ASN A 899 -11.45 -0.78 -68.34
CA ASN A 899 -12.82 -1.15 -67.95
C ASN A 899 -13.25 -0.57 -66.58
N ALA A 900 -14.56 -0.44 -66.40
CA ALA A 900 -15.28 0.00 -65.20
C ALA A 900 -16.45 -1.00 -64.95
N PRO A 901 -17.30 -0.90 -63.89
CA PRO A 901 -17.43 0.21 -62.94
C PRO A 901 -17.64 -0.16 -61.44
N GLY A 902 -17.45 0.86 -60.60
CA GLY A 902 -18.34 1.17 -59.49
C GLY A 902 -18.22 0.41 -58.16
N ARG A 903 -17.82 1.12 -57.10
CA ARG A 903 -18.46 1.00 -55.77
C ARG A 903 -18.17 2.20 -54.85
N SER A 904 -19.24 2.92 -54.51
CA SER A 904 -19.51 3.47 -53.17
C SER A 904 -18.41 4.28 -52.45
N TRP A 905 -18.58 5.61 -52.47
CA TRP A 905 -17.90 6.62 -51.63
C TRP A 905 -17.98 6.34 -50.10
N LEU A 906 -19.00 5.60 -49.63
CA LEU A 906 -19.23 5.28 -48.21
C LEU A 906 -18.13 4.44 -47.54
N ALA A 907 -17.22 3.81 -48.30
CA ALA A 907 -16.17 2.97 -47.74
C ALA A 907 -15.08 3.76 -46.98
N ASN A 908 -14.75 4.99 -47.40
CA ASN A 908 -13.67 5.77 -46.80
C ASN A 908 -14.05 6.46 -45.48
N GLN A 909 -15.34 6.64 -45.19
CA GLN A 909 -15.78 7.42 -44.03
C GLN A 909 -15.77 6.64 -42.69
N ARG A 910 -15.40 5.34 -42.71
CA ARG A 910 -15.26 4.49 -41.51
C ARG A 910 -13.82 4.38 -40.96
N ARG A 911 -12.87 5.19 -41.45
CA ARG A 911 -11.44 5.11 -41.05
C ARG A 911 -10.93 6.22 -40.13
N THR A 912 -11.80 7.11 -39.63
CA THR A 912 -11.38 8.31 -38.86
C THR A 912 -12.16 8.52 -37.56
N VAL A 913 -12.47 7.43 -36.83
CA VAL A 913 -13.12 7.48 -35.51
C VAL A 913 -12.46 6.47 -34.56
N ASN A 914 -12.05 6.95 -33.38
CA ASN A 914 -11.45 6.22 -32.24
C ASN A 914 -10.15 5.41 -32.47
N PRO A 915 -9.00 5.87 -31.93
CA PRO A 915 -7.74 5.11 -31.90
C PRO A 915 -7.63 4.12 -30.71
N THR A 916 -8.71 3.88 -29.96
CA THR A 916 -8.71 3.17 -28.67
C THR A 916 -9.11 1.69 -28.72
N LEU A 917 -9.33 1.11 -29.91
CA LEU A 917 -9.74 -0.30 -30.09
C LEU A 917 -8.75 -1.12 -30.93
N GLN A 918 -7.44 -1.01 -30.66
CA GLN A 918 -6.38 -1.86 -31.24
C GLN A 918 -5.33 -2.34 -30.23
N LEU A 919 -5.75 -2.75 -29.03
CA LEU A 919 -4.85 -3.34 -28.03
C LEU A 919 -5.35 -4.68 -27.42
N ALA A 920 -6.26 -5.37 -28.12
CA ALA A 920 -6.88 -6.62 -27.65
C ALA A 920 -6.88 -7.74 -28.72
N SER A 921 -5.74 -7.99 -29.37
CA SER A 921 -5.56 -9.18 -30.25
C SER A 921 -4.10 -9.63 -30.37
N ARG A 922 -3.40 -9.83 -29.24
CA ARG A 922 -2.04 -10.42 -29.25
C ARG A 922 -1.59 -11.15 -27.97
N ARG A 923 -2.46 -12.02 -27.46
CA ARG A 923 -2.10 -13.27 -26.77
C ARG A 923 -3.19 -14.30 -27.07
#